data_AF-A0A7V1Q212-F1
#
_entry.id   AF-A0A7V1Q212-F1
#
_cell.length_a   1.000
_cell.length_b   1.000
_cell.length_c   1.000
_cell.angle_alpha   90.00
_cell.angle_beta   90.00
_cell.angle_gamma   90.00
#
_symmetry.space_group_name_H-M   'P 1'
#
loop_
_entity.id
_entity.type
_entity.pdbx_description
1 polymer ?
#
loop_
_entity_poly.entity_id
_entity_poly.type
_entity_poly.pdbx_seq_one_letter_code
_entity_poly.pdbx_strand_id
1 'polypeptide(L)'
;MRLSALAAAVMLSAAARAQLSLGGPEAPEPGSSLLAPAMASRLERDAERFDPQAWASDPNRQALESAERELRLMAAELARMGATLGTDGSHLMLAAMTIDRRLDELDNALQSLDDRVMLGSLAHDIAQVRVDWDRGEVVSPEQLDRDLRYVLAQAALLRFDSLPTGQGWFEVGRSTPMGSLDDVIESLRGVGLSPGTIESLIELNDRLKLMQAWPGYTRSSDAEMRAIRGAADTLLGLPGWITQEARQRFLNDFSDAISSRNTTIRTELLKLIAAQGRVIEQLSALGEGREATRLRSRAAKALAQETADAAVALAAAKLASETLAITAKQTGLDRDDDVLRQLKPAWRKLVPKVRNTSVSARVAAVALLVDPTDLTDPGVLASIAAQRQLADDFQILRRLSALLKPDPAHTNRAYDAIANRLLALGKDMNDPDLFDSSLALFRQLDRELDLWDEINQLREPAMRVVGNRRDALTLRLDKLRDSWLAAWGTPGGRGSGELLSGDLEMMAGVLRALADVDAFTDLGALESWPGFEMMPRVRRTVTDGLSSAVDSLVADVVRGPSPIALERSTNGLIKLRGSYGPALVAGRLARLGREDGLALAGPIAELALGPPTDDSWMADHRDAIADICWYSTELTAAHTDDPGEERDATKSLRAYLLWRSLRTLEAIERERE
;
A
#
# COMPACT_ATOMS: atom_id res chain seq x y z
N MET A 1 -3.43 31.89 -2.87
CA MET A 1 -4.57 30.95 -2.98
C MET A 1 -4.41 29.86 -4.04
N ARG A 2 -3.28 29.76 -4.75
CA ARG A 2 -2.88 28.57 -5.54
C ARG A 2 -2.15 27.48 -4.71
N LEU A 3 -1.98 27.72 -3.40
CA LEU A 3 -1.30 26.84 -2.46
C LEU A 3 -2.23 25.78 -1.85
N SER A 4 -3.55 25.91 -1.95
CA SER A 4 -4.51 25.15 -1.13
C SER A 4 -4.82 23.73 -1.63
N ALA A 5 -4.67 23.47 -2.94
CA ALA A 5 -4.98 22.18 -3.56
C ALA A 5 -3.74 21.27 -3.69
N LEU A 6 -2.57 21.86 -4.01
CA LEU A 6 -1.28 21.21 -3.75
C LEU A 6 -1.17 20.91 -2.26
N ALA A 7 -1.57 21.84 -1.38
CA ALA A 7 -1.71 21.56 0.05
C ALA A 7 -2.87 20.64 0.40
N ALA A 8 -3.79 20.20 -0.46
CA ALA A 8 -4.81 19.21 -0.06
C ALA A 8 -4.34 17.78 -0.35
N ALA A 9 -3.65 17.56 -1.48
CA ALA A 9 -2.97 16.30 -1.78
C ALA A 9 -1.67 16.15 -0.96
N VAL A 10 -0.88 17.22 -0.86
CA VAL A 10 0.22 17.32 0.12
C VAL A 10 -0.35 17.32 1.53
N MET A 11 -1.48 17.92 1.90
CA MET A 11 -2.07 17.67 3.25
C MET A 11 -2.83 16.35 3.33
N LEU A 12 -2.91 15.47 2.33
CA LEU A 12 -3.45 14.12 2.54
C LEU A 12 -2.29 13.15 2.78
N SER A 13 -1.22 13.22 1.98
CA SER A 13 0.02 12.50 2.26
C SER A 13 0.80 13.10 3.44
N ALA A 14 0.83 14.43 3.57
CA ALA A 14 1.33 15.13 4.75
C ALA A 14 0.31 15.26 5.87
N ALA A 15 -1.01 15.02 5.73
CA ALA A 15 -1.82 14.71 6.93
C ALA A 15 -1.71 13.24 7.31
N ALA A 16 -1.37 12.30 6.44
CA ALA A 16 -0.98 10.96 6.87
C ALA A 16 0.36 11.05 7.64
N ARG A 17 1.39 11.72 7.08
CA ARG A 17 2.66 12.01 7.77
C ARG A 17 2.50 12.95 8.98
N ALA A 18 1.62 13.95 8.94
CA ALA A 18 1.36 14.84 10.08
C ALA A 18 0.38 14.25 11.10
N GLN A 19 -0.55 13.36 10.76
CA GLN A 19 -1.33 12.60 11.76
C GLN A 19 -0.45 11.61 12.49
N LEU A 20 0.52 11.03 11.79
CA LEU A 20 1.69 10.36 12.35
C LEU A 20 2.64 11.32 13.10
N SER A 21 2.32 12.62 13.23
CA SER A 21 3.04 13.65 14.00
C SER A 21 2.13 14.46 14.96
N LEU A 22 0.82 14.20 15.02
CA LEU A 22 -0.14 15.02 15.78
C LEU A 22 -0.23 14.53 17.22
N GLY A 23 0.39 15.29 18.14
CA GLY A 23 0.21 15.15 19.59
C GLY A 23 0.80 13.88 20.21
N GLY A 24 1.72 13.22 19.52
CA GLY A 24 2.50 12.11 20.05
C GLY A 24 3.63 12.58 20.99
N PRO A 25 4.27 11.64 21.71
CA PRO A 25 5.54 11.90 22.38
C PRO A 25 6.56 12.47 21.39
N GLU A 26 7.43 13.37 21.86
CA GLU A 26 8.53 13.87 21.03
C GLU A 26 9.46 12.72 20.62
N ALA A 27 9.94 12.77 19.39
CA ALA A 27 10.95 11.83 18.94
C ALA A 27 12.25 12.03 19.73
N PRO A 28 13.08 10.98 19.90
CA PRO A 28 14.41 11.13 20.48
C PRO A 28 15.21 12.21 19.74
N GLU A 29 15.91 13.07 20.50
CA GLU A 29 16.67 14.18 19.94
C GLU A 29 17.70 13.68 18.90
N PRO A 30 17.90 14.38 17.77
CA PRO A 30 18.97 14.04 16.84
C PRO A 30 20.32 13.96 17.54
N GLY A 31 21.09 12.90 17.25
CA GLY A 31 22.38 12.61 17.89
C GLY A 31 22.30 11.91 19.25
N SER A 32 21.11 11.69 19.83
CA SER A 32 20.94 10.97 21.11
C SER A 32 20.98 9.44 21.01
N SER A 33 21.17 8.91 19.81
CA SER A 33 21.25 7.47 19.52
C SER A 33 22.36 6.78 20.31
N LEU A 34 22.03 5.68 21.00
CA LEU A 34 23.02 4.81 21.65
C LEU A 34 23.59 3.81 20.65
N LEU A 35 22.77 3.34 19.70
CA LEU A 35 23.14 2.31 18.74
C LEU A 35 24.10 2.82 17.67
N ALA A 36 23.80 3.97 17.04
CA ALA A 36 24.51 4.39 15.84
C ALA A 36 25.99 4.69 16.06
N PRO A 37 26.43 5.40 17.13
CA PRO A 37 27.85 5.59 17.39
C PRO A 37 28.58 4.27 17.65
N ALA A 38 27.94 3.34 18.38
CA ALA A 38 28.49 2.02 18.68
C ALA A 38 28.61 1.14 17.43
N MET A 39 27.58 1.16 16.57
CA MET A 39 27.55 0.46 15.28
C MET A 39 28.63 1.00 14.34
N ALA A 40 28.69 2.33 14.15
CA ALA A 40 29.69 2.97 13.31
C ALA A 40 31.11 2.63 13.78
N SER A 41 31.39 2.77 15.09
CA SER A 41 32.71 2.46 15.66
C SER A 41 33.09 0.97 15.54
N ARG A 42 32.11 0.06 15.55
CA ARG A 42 32.37 -1.37 15.31
C ARG A 42 32.70 -1.61 13.84
N LEU A 43 31.88 -1.08 12.92
CA LEU A 43 32.07 -1.23 11.48
C LEU A 43 33.41 -0.65 11.01
N GLU A 44 33.85 0.47 11.56
CA GLU A 44 35.17 1.06 11.28
C GLU A 44 36.31 0.17 11.75
N ARG A 45 36.24 -0.36 12.98
CA ARG A 45 37.24 -1.31 13.49
C ARG A 45 37.27 -2.62 12.69
N ASP A 46 36.12 -3.06 12.20
CA ASP A 46 36.06 -4.23 11.32
C ASP A 46 36.65 -3.90 9.94
N ALA A 47 36.43 -2.69 9.42
CA ALA A 47 37.04 -2.20 8.17
C ALA A 47 38.58 -2.09 8.25
N GLU A 48 39.13 -1.71 9.41
CA GLU A 48 40.58 -1.66 9.65
C GLU A 48 41.27 -3.02 9.48
N ARG A 49 40.56 -4.14 9.63
CA ARG A 49 41.12 -5.50 9.42
C ARG A 49 41.45 -5.77 7.96
N PHE A 50 40.85 -5.01 7.05
CA PHE A 50 40.99 -5.13 5.61
C PHE A 50 41.91 -4.03 5.04
N ASP A 51 42.87 -3.54 5.83
CA ASP A 51 43.81 -2.51 5.38
C ASP A 51 44.56 -2.98 4.12
N PRO A 52 44.38 -2.32 2.96
CA PRO A 52 44.99 -2.72 1.70
C PRO A 52 46.52 -2.75 1.73
N GLN A 53 47.14 -2.02 2.68
CA GLN A 53 48.61 -1.97 2.79
C GLN A 53 49.21 -3.29 3.31
N ALA A 54 48.43 -4.12 4.00
CA ALA A 54 48.91 -5.38 4.57
C ALA A 54 49.10 -6.51 3.53
N TRP A 55 48.53 -6.37 2.32
CA TRP A 55 48.34 -7.49 1.38
C TRP A 55 48.93 -7.27 -0.03
N ALA A 56 50.00 -6.47 -0.12
CA ALA A 56 50.59 -6.02 -1.38
C ALA A 56 51.01 -7.11 -2.40
N SER A 57 51.03 -8.39 -2.01
CA SER A 57 51.46 -9.51 -2.86
C SER A 57 50.35 -10.19 -3.67
N ASP A 58 49.07 -10.02 -3.32
CA ASP A 58 47.93 -10.65 -4.05
C ASP A 58 46.90 -9.59 -4.48
N PRO A 59 46.92 -9.20 -5.77
CA PRO A 59 46.04 -8.15 -6.26
C PRO A 59 44.54 -8.50 -6.31
N ASN A 60 44.18 -9.78 -6.38
CA ASN A 60 42.77 -10.20 -6.38
C ASN A 60 42.21 -10.08 -4.97
N ARG A 61 42.98 -10.58 -3.99
CA ARG A 61 42.69 -10.44 -2.58
C ARG A 61 42.61 -8.98 -2.15
N GLN A 62 43.55 -8.15 -2.62
CA GLN A 62 43.54 -6.72 -2.35
C GLN A 62 42.25 -6.05 -2.86
N ALA A 63 41.76 -6.40 -4.05
CA ALA A 63 40.52 -5.84 -4.60
C ALA A 63 39.28 -6.29 -3.80
N LEU A 64 39.21 -7.57 -3.43
CA LEU A 64 38.15 -8.10 -2.56
C LEU A 64 38.12 -7.39 -1.20
N GLU A 65 39.25 -7.38 -0.48
CA GLU A 65 39.34 -6.77 0.85
C GLU A 65 39.09 -5.25 0.78
N SER A 66 39.43 -4.59 -0.33
CA SER A 66 39.08 -3.17 -0.55
C SER A 66 37.55 -2.98 -0.67
N ALA A 67 36.84 -3.85 -1.39
CA ALA A 67 35.38 -3.79 -1.49
C ALA A 67 34.71 -4.09 -0.13
N GLU A 68 35.18 -5.13 0.57
CA GLU A 68 34.71 -5.49 1.92
C GLU A 68 34.93 -4.35 2.94
N ARG A 69 36.07 -3.65 2.84
CA ARG A 69 36.40 -2.46 3.64
C ARG A 69 35.46 -1.30 3.35
N GLU A 70 35.31 -0.92 2.09
CA GLU A 70 34.50 0.23 1.70
C GLU A 70 33.01 0.02 2.02
N LEU A 71 32.50 -1.21 1.88
CA LEU A 71 31.12 -1.56 2.27
C LEU A 71 30.84 -1.29 3.76
N ARG A 72 31.79 -1.65 4.64
CA ARG A 72 31.68 -1.41 6.09
C ARG A 72 31.76 0.07 6.44
N LEU A 73 32.67 0.80 5.79
CA LEU A 73 32.77 2.25 5.98
C LEU A 73 31.53 2.99 5.48
N MET A 74 30.92 2.54 4.37
CA MET A 74 29.64 3.05 3.86
C MET A 74 28.54 2.88 4.91
N ALA A 75 28.40 1.69 5.50
CA ALA A 75 27.42 1.44 6.55
C ALA A 75 27.68 2.27 7.82
N ALA A 76 28.94 2.46 8.21
CA ALA A 76 29.30 3.31 9.36
C ALA A 76 28.90 4.77 9.14
N GLU A 77 29.10 5.27 7.93
CA GLU A 77 28.76 6.64 7.53
C GLU A 77 27.25 6.86 7.49
N LEU A 78 26.50 5.93 6.89
CA LEU A 78 25.03 5.93 6.91
C LEU A 78 24.46 5.94 8.34
N ALA A 79 25.04 5.14 9.25
CA ALA A 79 24.63 5.12 10.65
C ALA A 79 24.84 6.50 11.33
N ARG A 80 25.99 7.15 11.09
CA ARG A 80 26.26 8.49 11.61
C ARG A 80 25.28 9.52 11.08
N MET A 81 25.12 9.58 9.77
CA MET A 81 24.20 10.52 9.13
C MET A 81 22.77 10.33 9.62
N GLY A 82 22.33 9.07 9.72
CA GLY A 82 21.01 8.73 10.28
C GLY A 82 20.84 9.26 11.70
N ALA A 83 21.82 9.04 12.58
CA ALA A 83 21.78 9.55 13.94
C ALA A 83 21.77 11.08 14.01
N THR A 84 22.58 11.76 13.20
CA THR A 84 22.64 13.23 13.14
C THR A 84 21.33 13.85 12.67
N LEU A 85 20.59 13.18 11.78
CA LEU A 85 19.31 13.64 11.26
C LEU A 85 18.11 13.22 12.14
N GLY A 86 18.28 12.29 13.08
CA GLY A 86 17.18 11.79 13.92
C GLY A 86 16.14 11.05 13.06
N THR A 87 14.84 11.27 13.31
CA THR A 87 13.75 10.61 12.56
C THR A 87 13.84 10.82 11.05
N ASP A 88 14.31 11.98 10.60
CA ASP A 88 14.46 12.30 9.18
C ASP A 88 15.59 11.50 8.52
N GLY A 89 16.43 10.83 9.30
CA GLY A 89 17.51 9.95 8.85
C GLY A 89 17.25 8.46 9.10
N SER A 90 16.03 8.06 9.46
CA SER A 90 15.76 6.66 9.82
C SER A 90 15.94 5.69 8.66
N HIS A 91 15.72 6.11 7.42
CA HIS A 91 16.04 5.33 6.21
C HIS A 91 17.54 5.06 6.05
N LEU A 92 18.40 6.03 6.41
CA LEU A 92 19.86 5.87 6.39
C LEU A 92 20.29 4.86 7.47
N MET A 93 19.74 4.99 8.68
CA MET A 93 20.04 4.08 9.77
C MET A 93 19.57 2.65 9.45
N LEU A 94 18.39 2.51 8.86
CA LEU A 94 17.86 1.22 8.43
C LEU A 94 18.74 0.57 7.35
N ALA A 95 19.22 1.35 6.37
CA ALA A 95 20.17 0.86 5.38
C ALA A 95 21.49 0.40 6.02
N ALA A 96 22.03 1.15 6.98
CA ALA A 96 23.21 0.76 7.74
C ALA A 96 23.00 -0.55 8.51
N MET A 97 21.86 -0.67 9.21
CA MET A 97 21.48 -1.90 9.93
C MET A 97 21.33 -3.10 8.99
N THR A 98 20.77 -2.88 7.80
CA THR A 98 20.60 -3.93 6.78
C THR A 98 21.96 -4.42 6.28
N ILE A 99 22.87 -3.49 5.93
CA ILE A 99 24.22 -3.85 5.50
C ILE A 99 24.94 -4.61 6.62
N ASP A 100 24.94 -4.07 7.83
CA ASP A 100 25.60 -4.67 9.00
C ASP A 100 25.13 -6.10 9.27
N ARG A 101 23.82 -6.34 9.25
CA ARG A 101 23.25 -7.67 9.46
C ARG A 101 23.65 -8.64 8.37
N ARG A 102 23.76 -8.15 7.14
CA ARG A 102 23.99 -8.97 5.94
C ARG A 102 25.46 -9.03 5.54
N LEU A 103 26.40 -8.52 6.36
CA LEU A 103 27.82 -8.50 6.02
C LEU A 103 28.36 -9.86 5.61
N ASP A 104 28.07 -10.93 6.35
CA ASP A 104 28.55 -12.28 5.98
C ASP A 104 28.01 -12.73 4.62
N GLU A 105 26.73 -12.44 4.32
CA GLU A 105 26.12 -12.79 3.04
C GLU A 105 26.68 -11.93 1.89
N LEU A 106 26.96 -10.66 2.17
CA LEU A 106 27.57 -9.71 1.26
C LEU A 106 29.02 -10.09 0.95
N ASP A 107 29.85 -10.36 1.96
CA ASP A 107 31.24 -10.81 1.84
C ASP A 107 31.32 -12.11 1.04
N ASN A 108 30.48 -13.11 1.35
CA ASN A 108 30.43 -14.36 0.60
C ASN A 108 30.10 -14.14 -0.88
N ALA A 109 29.24 -13.18 -1.17
CA ALA A 109 28.90 -12.86 -2.55
C ALA A 109 29.98 -12.05 -3.25
N LEU A 110 30.67 -11.12 -2.56
CA LEU A 110 31.86 -10.46 -3.09
C LEU A 110 32.97 -11.46 -3.42
N GLN A 111 33.20 -12.43 -2.53
CA GLN A 111 34.15 -13.54 -2.74
C GLN A 111 33.80 -14.38 -3.96
N SER A 112 32.51 -14.51 -4.28
CA SER A 112 32.05 -15.27 -5.44
C SER A 112 32.24 -14.58 -6.79
N LEU A 113 32.54 -13.27 -6.82
CA LEU A 113 32.64 -12.51 -8.07
C LEU A 113 33.88 -12.87 -8.91
N ASP A 114 34.94 -13.45 -8.31
CA ASP A 114 36.24 -13.87 -8.92
C ASP A 114 36.79 -12.97 -10.05
N ASP A 115 36.44 -11.68 -10.04
CA ASP A 115 36.85 -10.70 -11.03
C ASP A 115 37.41 -9.47 -10.31
N ARG A 116 38.74 -9.37 -10.36
CA ARG A 116 39.50 -8.27 -9.76
C ARG A 116 39.09 -6.89 -10.27
N VAL A 117 38.81 -6.76 -11.57
CA VAL A 117 38.49 -5.47 -12.17
C VAL A 117 37.15 -4.99 -11.65
N MET A 118 36.17 -5.90 -11.59
CA MET A 118 34.84 -5.63 -11.03
C MET A 118 34.91 -5.30 -9.55
N LEU A 119 35.62 -6.09 -8.74
CA LEU A 119 35.79 -5.83 -7.31
C LEU A 119 36.49 -4.47 -7.05
N GLY A 120 37.50 -4.14 -7.85
CA GLY A 120 38.17 -2.83 -7.79
C GLY A 120 37.25 -1.67 -8.18
N SER A 121 36.42 -1.84 -9.22
CA SER A 121 35.41 -0.84 -9.62
C SER A 121 34.37 -0.64 -8.54
N LEU A 122 33.86 -1.74 -7.97
CA LEU A 122 32.87 -1.70 -6.89
C LEU A 122 33.41 -0.96 -5.67
N ALA A 123 34.64 -1.26 -5.24
CA ALA A 123 35.27 -0.55 -4.12
C ALA A 123 35.39 0.96 -4.41
N HIS A 124 35.76 1.32 -5.64
CA HIS A 124 35.84 2.72 -6.07
C HIS A 124 34.47 3.40 -6.09
N ASP A 125 33.45 2.75 -6.65
CA ASP A 125 32.07 3.25 -6.73
C ASP A 125 31.48 3.46 -5.31
N ILE A 126 31.69 2.51 -4.38
CA ILE A 126 31.31 2.66 -2.96
C ILE A 126 32.01 3.89 -2.36
N ALA A 127 33.33 4.00 -2.52
CA ALA A 127 34.10 5.11 -1.96
C ALA A 127 33.66 6.47 -2.53
N GLN A 128 33.34 6.53 -3.82
CA GLN A 128 32.87 7.75 -4.47
C GLN A 128 31.50 8.19 -3.94
N VAL A 129 30.54 7.25 -3.83
CA VAL A 129 29.21 7.55 -3.29
C VAL A 129 29.29 8.09 -1.86
N ARG A 130 30.16 7.51 -1.03
CA ARG A 130 30.43 8.02 0.32
C ARG A 130 30.95 9.45 0.31
N VAL A 131 31.94 9.76 -0.53
CA VAL A 131 32.47 11.13 -0.68
C VAL A 131 31.37 12.11 -1.12
N ASP A 132 30.42 11.68 -1.93
CA ASP A 132 29.29 12.51 -2.35
C ASP A 132 28.31 12.77 -1.18
N TRP A 133 28.11 11.82 -0.28
CA TRP A 133 27.30 12.01 0.94
C TRP A 133 27.95 12.96 1.96
N ASP A 134 29.28 12.92 2.12
CA ASP A 134 30.03 13.79 3.05
C ASP A 134 29.99 15.29 2.66
N ARG A 135 29.54 15.62 1.44
CA ARG A 135 29.36 17.02 1.01
C ARG A 135 28.23 17.77 1.73
N GLY A 136 27.53 17.12 2.66
CA GLY A 136 26.60 17.75 3.58
C GLY A 136 25.21 17.99 3.00
N GLU A 137 24.89 17.39 1.85
CA GLU A 137 23.53 17.38 1.33
C GLU A 137 22.72 16.29 2.06
N VAL A 138 21.49 16.63 2.46
CA VAL A 138 20.58 15.65 3.07
C VAL A 138 20.24 14.61 2.02
N VAL A 139 20.66 13.37 2.25
CA VAL A 139 20.41 12.24 1.34
C VAL A 139 18.94 11.83 1.47
N SER A 140 18.14 12.11 0.44
CA SER A 140 16.74 11.69 0.40
C SER A 140 16.62 10.16 0.30
N PRO A 141 15.48 9.55 0.70
CA PRO A 141 15.25 8.12 0.53
C PRO A 141 15.43 7.62 -0.92
N GLU A 142 15.06 8.44 -1.90
CA GLU A 142 15.20 8.15 -3.33
C GLU A 142 16.66 8.26 -3.80
N GLN A 143 17.39 9.25 -3.27
CA GLN A 143 18.83 9.38 -3.54
C GLN A 143 19.60 8.21 -2.95
N LEU A 144 19.37 7.87 -1.68
CA LEU A 144 19.99 6.71 -1.03
C LEU A 144 19.76 5.43 -1.83
N ASP A 145 18.50 5.20 -2.22
CA ASP A 145 18.12 4.04 -3.02
C ASP A 145 18.87 4.02 -4.36
N ARG A 146 18.82 5.11 -5.12
CA ARG A 146 19.55 5.23 -6.39
C ARG A 146 21.04 4.94 -6.23
N ASP A 147 21.68 5.50 -5.21
CA ASP A 147 23.11 5.39 -4.98
C ASP A 147 23.49 3.95 -4.56
N LEU A 148 22.72 3.32 -3.66
CA LEU A 148 22.91 1.91 -3.29
C LEU A 148 22.69 0.96 -4.47
N ARG A 149 21.66 1.20 -5.30
CA ARG A 149 21.41 0.42 -6.52
C ARG A 149 22.55 0.56 -7.51
N TYR A 150 23.02 1.78 -7.76
CA TYR A 150 24.13 2.03 -8.69
C TYR A 150 25.37 1.23 -8.30
N VAL A 151 25.71 1.27 -7.01
CA VAL A 151 26.89 0.60 -6.46
C VAL A 151 26.72 -0.93 -6.46
N LEU A 152 25.59 -1.44 -5.96
CA LEU A 152 25.41 -2.88 -5.73
C LEU A 152 24.87 -3.65 -6.96
N ALA A 153 24.38 -2.97 -7.99
CA ALA A 153 23.84 -3.63 -9.19
C ALA A 153 24.87 -4.50 -9.91
N GLN A 154 26.14 -4.07 -9.94
CA GLN A 154 27.22 -4.85 -10.56
C GLN A 154 27.43 -6.19 -9.85
N ALA A 155 27.38 -6.20 -8.52
CA ALA A 155 27.47 -7.40 -7.71
C ALA A 155 26.24 -8.30 -7.87
N ALA A 156 25.05 -7.70 -8.06
CA ALA A 156 23.81 -8.45 -8.29
C ALA A 156 23.83 -9.18 -9.63
N LEU A 157 24.24 -8.53 -10.72
CA LEU A 157 24.18 -9.09 -12.08
C LEU A 157 24.95 -10.41 -12.27
N LEU A 158 26.07 -10.59 -11.57
CA LEU A 158 26.99 -11.71 -11.78
C LEU A 158 26.61 -12.98 -11.00
N ARG A 159 25.77 -12.88 -9.97
CA ARG A 159 25.42 -14.03 -9.11
C ARG A 159 24.18 -14.80 -9.58
N PHE A 160 23.37 -14.21 -10.46
CA PHE A 160 22.09 -14.79 -10.87
C PHE A 160 22.17 -15.39 -12.27
N ASP A 161 22.77 -16.58 -12.40
CA ASP A 161 22.65 -17.45 -13.59
C ASP A 161 21.17 -17.77 -13.91
N SER A 162 20.32 -17.71 -12.88
CA SER A 162 18.89 -17.51 -13.01
C SER A 162 18.52 -16.27 -12.23
N LEU A 163 18.28 -15.14 -12.91
CA LEU A 163 17.43 -14.10 -12.34
C LEU A 163 16.26 -14.82 -11.70
N PRO A 164 15.93 -14.60 -10.41
CA PRO A 164 14.73 -15.20 -9.87
C PRO A 164 13.61 -14.86 -10.84
N THR A 165 13.03 -15.89 -11.47
CA THR A 165 11.82 -15.73 -12.28
C THR A 165 10.67 -15.19 -11.42
N GLY A 166 10.86 -15.15 -10.10
CA GLY A 166 10.16 -14.25 -9.21
C GLY A 166 10.55 -12.80 -9.48
N GLN A 167 9.74 -12.15 -10.32
CA GLN A 167 9.51 -10.71 -10.25
C GLN A 167 9.42 -10.30 -8.77
N GLY A 168 10.44 -9.64 -8.23
CA GLY A 168 10.44 -9.31 -6.80
C GLY A 168 9.30 -8.35 -6.45
N TRP A 169 8.93 -8.32 -5.16
CA TRP A 169 8.10 -7.31 -4.46
C TRP A 169 6.93 -6.73 -5.27
N PHE A 170 6.06 -7.65 -5.71
CA PHE A 170 4.65 -7.41 -6.04
C PHE A 170 4.31 -6.64 -7.33
N GLU A 171 4.06 -7.37 -8.41
CA GLU A 171 2.99 -7.05 -9.34
C GLU A 171 1.67 -7.54 -8.74
N VAL A 172 0.83 -6.64 -8.20
CA VAL A 172 -0.58 -6.97 -7.98
C VAL A 172 -1.18 -7.27 -9.36
N GLY A 173 -1.35 -8.56 -9.63
CA GLY A 173 -1.85 -9.09 -10.89
C GLY A 173 -0.71 -9.42 -11.83
N ARG A 174 -0.63 -10.70 -12.24
CA ARG A 174 0.22 -11.24 -13.32
C ARG A 174 0.53 -10.16 -14.36
N SER A 175 1.61 -9.38 -14.23
CA SER A 175 2.02 -8.60 -15.38
C SER A 175 2.71 -9.62 -16.28
N THR A 176 2.00 -9.86 -17.37
CA THR A 176 2.63 -10.48 -18.51
C THR A 176 3.80 -9.57 -18.85
N PRO A 177 5.06 -10.05 -18.88
CA PRO A 177 6.23 -9.22 -19.14
C PRO A 177 5.88 -8.28 -20.29
N MET A 178 5.90 -6.99 -20.02
CA MET A 178 5.29 -6.06 -20.95
C MET A 178 6.15 -6.07 -22.20
N GLY A 179 5.56 -6.50 -23.33
CA GLY A 179 6.28 -6.53 -24.60
C GLY A 179 6.87 -5.16 -24.92
N SER A 180 7.91 -5.15 -25.76
CA SER A 180 8.59 -3.93 -26.18
C SER A 180 7.61 -2.83 -26.65
N LEU A 181 8.00 -1.56 -26.52
CA LEU A 181 7.27 -0.43 -27.12
C LEU A 181 7.41 -0.37 -28.65
N ASP A 182 8.18 -1.25 -29.30
CA ASP A 182 8.44 -1.20 -30.74
C ASP A 182 7.14 -1.18 -31.58
N ASP A 183 6.18 -2.06 -31.27
CA ASP A 183 4.89 -2.12 -31.96
C ASP A 183 4.05 -0.83 -31.78
N VAL A 184 4.16 -0.24 -30.58
CA VAL A 184 3.47 1.01 -30.22
C VAL A 184 4.09 2.19 -30.97
N ILE A 185 5.42 2.26 -31.02
CA ILE A 185 6.18 3.28 -31.73
C ILE A 185 5.83 3.26 -33.21
N GLU A 186 5.78 2.08 -33.82
CA GLU A 186 5.45 1.95 -35.23
C GLU A 186 4.03 2.44 -35.53
N SER A 187 3.07 2.09 -34.66
CA SER A 187 1.69 2.58 -34.75
C SER A 187 1.60 4.10 -34.60
N LEU A 188 2.42 4.69 -33.72
CA LEU A 188 2.44 6.13 -33.46
C LEU A 188 2.98 6.97 -34.63
N ARG A 189 3.80 6.40 -35.54
CA ARG A 189 4.30 7.11 -36.74
C ARG A 189 3.15 7.65 -37.61
N GLY A 190 1.99 7.01 -37.60
CA GLY A 190 0.82 7.39 -38.40
C GLY A 190 -0.10 8.44 -37.76
N VAL A 191 0.13 8.83 -36.49
CA VAL A 191 -0.83 9.64 -35.70
C VAL A 191 -0.53 11.14 -35.77
N GLY A 192 0.52 11.55 -36.50
CA GLY A 192 0.89 12.96 -36.68
C GLY A 192 1.83 13.52 -35.61
N LEU A 193 2.53 12.66 -34.86
CA LEU A 193 3.66 13.08 -34.03
C LEU A 193 4.82 13.59 -34.90
N SER A 194 5.59 14.55 -34.37
CA SER A 194 6.76 15.05 -35.08
C SER A 194 7.84 13.95 -35.22
N PRO A 195 8.63 13.94 -36.31
CA PRO A 195 9.73 12.98 -36.44
C PRO A 195 10.71 13.01 -35.25
N GLY A 196 10.96 14.18 -34.68
CA GLY A 196 11.83 14.33 -33.50
C GLY A 196 11.24 13.73 -32.22
N THR A 197 9.91 13.73 -32.07
CA THR A 197 9.23 13.05 -30.95
C THR A 197 9.39 11.53 -31.09
N ILE A 198 9.21 11.00 -32.30
CA ILE A 198 9.37 9.56 -32.57
C ILE A 198 10.82 9.13 -32.33
N GLU A 199 11.80 9.92 -32.76
CA GLU A 199 13.22 9.65 -32.50
C GLU A 199 13.53 9.65 -31.00
N SER A 200 13.03 10.65 -30.26
CA SER A 200 13.17 10.71 -28.79
C SER A 200 12.51 9.52 -28.10
N LEU A 201 11.37 9.05 -28.60
CA LEU A 201 10.68 7.88 -28.05
C LEU A 201 11.43 6.57 -28.33
N ILE A 202 12.05 6.44 -29.51
CA ILE A 202 12.92 5.29 -29.84
C ILE A 202 14.13 5.30 -28.90
N GLU A 203 14.79 6.44 -28.73
CA GLU A 203 15.93 6.57 -27.82
C GLU A 203 15.54 6.25 -26.37
N LEU A 204 14.38 6.74 -25.91
CA LEU A 204 13.85 6.42 -24.59
C LEU A 204 13.53 4.92 -24.45
N ASN A 205 12.91 4.29 -25.44
CA ASN A 205 12.64 2.86 -25.44
C ASN A 205 13.94 2.03 -25.41
N ASP A 206 14.98 2.43 -26.14
CA ASP A 206 16.28 1.76 -26.09
C ASP A 206 16.94 1.90 -24.71
N ARG A 207 16.86 3.09 -24.10
CA ARG A 207 17.31 3.30 -22.70
C ARG A 207 16.50 2.47 -21.71
N LEU A 208 15.17 2.38 -21.88
CA LEU A 208 14.31 1.57 -21.01
C LEU A 208 14.58 0.07 -21.21
N LYS A 209 14.78 -0.42 -22.43
CA LYS A 209 15.23 -1.81 -22.69
C LYS A 209 16.57 -2.09 -22.04
N LEU A 210 17.50 -1.15 -22.14
CA LEU A 210 18.78 -1.24 -21.44
C LEU A 210 18.53 -1.32 -19.93
N MET A 211 17.79 -0.38 -19.33
CA MET A 211 17.42 -0.42 -17.91
C MET A 211 16.71 -1.72 -17.51
N GLN A 212 15.86 -2.29 -18.37
CA GLN A 212 15.16 -3.53 -18.12
C GLN A 212 16.10 -4.73 -18.01
N ALA A 213 17.22 -4.72 -18.75
CA ALA A 213 18.28 -5.71 -18.66
C ALA A 213 19.09 -5.63 -17.35
N TRP A 214 18.96 -4.54 -16.60
CA TRP A 214 19.58 -4.37 -15.28
C TRP A 214 18.51 -4.61 -14.20
N PRO A 215 18.60 -5.67 -13.38
CA PRO A 215 17.57 -6.04 -12.42
C PRO A 215 17.10 -4.87 -11.56
N GLY A 216 18.06 -4.06 -11.07
CA GLY A 216 17.80 -2.89 -10.24
C GLY A 216 16.91 -1.82 -10.85
N TYR A 217 16.80 -1.77 -12.18
CA TYR A 217 16.01 -0.77 -12.90
C TYR A 217 14.82 -1.37 -13.66
N THR A 218 14.66 -2.71 -13.67
CA THR A 218 13.59 -3.41 -14.37
C THR A 218 12.21 -2.86 -13.99
N ARG A 219 11.91 -2.71 -12.69
CA ARG A 219 10.58 -2.22 -12.24
C ARG A 219 10.29 -0.79 -12.66
N SER A 220 11.25 0.12 -12.47
CA SER A 220 11.11 1.53 -12.85
C SER A 220 10.96 1.65 -14.36
N SER A 221 11.69 0.82 -15.11
CA SER A 221 11.55 0.73 -16.56
C SER A 221 10.16 0.24 -16.97
N ASP A 222 9.67 -0.86 -16.38
CA ASP A 222 8.35 -1.42 -16.70
C ASP A 222 7.21 -0.47 -16.34
N ALA A 223 7.33 0.26 -15.22
CA ALA A 223 6.37 1.29 -14.82
C ALA A 223 6.35 2.45 -15.83
N GLU A 224 7.51 2.90 -16.29
CA GLU A 224 7.61 3.96 -17.30
C GLU A 224 7.10 3.48 -18.66
N MET A 225 7.46 2.28 -19.09
CA MET A 225 6.93 1.67 -20.31
C MET A 225 5.41 1.56 -20.25
N ARG A 226 4.83 1.18 -19.09
CA ARG A 226 3.37 1.14 -18.87
C ARG A 226 2.74 2.52 -19.03
N ALA A 227 3.35 3.55 -18.46
CA ALA A 227 2.88 4.92 -18.59
C ALA A 227 2.91 5.39 -20.06
N ILE A 228 4.01 5.13 -20.76
CA ILE A 228 4.16 5.44 -22.19
C ILE A 228 3.09 4.71 -23.02
N ARG A 229 2.94 3.39 -22.82
CA ARG A 229 1.97 2.58 -23.55
C ARG A 229 0.54 3.06 -23.31
N GLY A 230 0.14 3.29 -22.05
CA GLY A 230 -1.21 3.79 -21.75
C GLY A 230 -1.51 5.16 -22.37
N ALA A 231 -0.50 6.04 -22.45
CA ALA A 231 -0.62 7.32 -23.14
C ALA A 231 -0.68 7.15 -24.66
N ALA A 232 0.12 6.25 -25.23
CA ALA A 232 0.12 5.95 -26.65
C ALA A 232 -1.19 5.31 -27.13
N ASP A 233 -1.72 4.34 -26.37
CA ASP A 233 -3.01 3.70 -26.63
C ASP A 233 -4.13 4.74 -26.68
N THR A 234 -4.04 5.77 -25.82
CA THR A 234 -4.97 6.91 -25.84
C THR A 234 -4.92 7.66 -27.17
N LEU A 235 -3.72 8.00 -27.65
CA LEU A 235 -3.53 8.71 -28.93
C LEU A 235 -4.06 7.88 -30.11
N LEU A 236 -3.74 6.59 -30.13
CA LEU A 236 -4.16 5.65 -31.17
C LEU A 236 -5.68 5.41 -31.16
N GLY A 237 -6.30 5.47 -29.98
CA GLY A 237 -7.73 5.23 -29.77
C GLY A 237 -8.64 6.46 -29.83
N LEU A 238 -8.15 7.65 -30.19
CA LEU A 238 -8.95 8.87 -30.14
C LEU A 238 -10.17 8.82 -31.11
N PRO A 239 -11.41 8.84 -30.58
CA PRO A 239 -12.63 8.68 -31.39
C PRO A 239 -12.99 9.96 -32.15
N GLY A 240 -13.76 9.82 -33.24
CA GLY A 240 -14.07 10.92 -34.17
C GLY A 240 -14.80 12.13 -33.56
N TRP A 241 -15.35 12.02 -32.35
CA TRP A 241 -15.99 13.15 -31.66
C TRP A 241 -15.02 14.07 -30.92
N ILE A 242 -13.75 13.68 -30.75
CA ILE A 242 -12.69 14.55 -30.22
C ILE A 242 -12.31 15.57 -31.28
N THR A 243 -12.31 16.86 -30.90
CA THR A 243 -12.00 17.96 -31.82
C THR A 243 -10.54 17.94 -32.26
N GLN A 244 -10.23 18.61 -33.37
CA GLN A 244 -8.86 18.69 -33.88
C GLN A 244 -7.93 19.40 -32.88
N GLU A 245 -8.43 20.41 -32.16
CA GLU A 245 -7.67 21.14 -31.14
C GLU A 245 -7.29 20.22 -29.97
N ALA A 246 -8.22 19.42 -29.46
CA ALA A 246 -7.94 18.44 -28.42
C ALA A 246 -6.95 17.36 -28.89
N ARG A 247 -7.09 16.86 -30.13
CA ARG A 247 -6.12 15.93 -30.73
C ARG A 247 -4.71 16.54 -30.77
N GLN A 248 -4.60 17.77 -31.26
CA GLN A 248 -3.31 18.45 -31.35
C GLN A 248 -2.69 18.67 -29.98
N ARG A 249 -3.50 19.04 -28.98
CA ARG A 249 -3.04 19.18 -27.61
C ARG A 249 -2.51 17.85 -27.05
N PHE A 250 -3.23 16.74 -27.20
CA PHE A 250 -2.74 15.43 -26.78
C PHE A 250 -1.41 15.04 -27.44
N LEU A 251 -1.24 15.34 -28.73
CA LEU A 251 0.03 15.12 -29.44
C LEU A 251 1.16 15.99 -28.90
N ASN A 252 0.88 17.24 -28.55
CA ASN A 252 1.83 18.17 -27.95
C ASN A 252 2.20 17.73 -26.53
N ASP A 253 1.22 17.48 -25.65
CA ASP A 253 1.43 17.03 -24.27
C ASP A 253 2.24 15.72 -24.22
N PHE A 254 1.97 14.78 -25.13
CA PHE A 254 2.76 13.56 -25.26
C PHE A 254 4.18 13.86 -25.74
N SER A 255 4.36 14.74 -26.73
CA SER A 255 5.68 15.13 -27.21
C SER A 255 6.52 15.82 -26.13
N ASP A 256 5.91 16.70 -25.35
CA ASP A 256 6.53 17.41 -24.24
C ASP A 256 6.91 16.43 -23.13
N ALA A 257 6.05 15.47 -22.81
CA ALA A 257 6.36 14.41 -21.85
C ALA A 257 7.57 13.59 -22.29
N ILE A 258 7.58 13.07 -23.53
CA ILE A 258 8.71 12.29 -24.06
C ILE A 258 10.00 13.11 -24.10
N SER A 259 9.92 14.40 -24.42
CA SER A 259 11.09 15.29 -24.49
C SER A 259 11.58 15.75 -23.10
N SER A 260 10.79 15.56 -22.04
CA SER A 260 11.14 15.96 -20.68
C SER A 260 12.30 15.14 -20.14
N ARG A 261 13.29 15.85 -19.59
CA ARG A 261 14.41 15.25 -18.83
C ARG A 261 14.05 14.95 -17.38
N ASN A 262 13.01 15.59 -16.85
CA ASN A 262 12.52 15.33 -15.51
C ASN A 262 11.58 14.10 -15.56
N THR A 263 12.03 12.99 -14.98
CA THR A 263 11.31 11.71 -14.98
C THR A 263 9.97 11.83 -14.27
N THR A 264 9.90 12.48 -13.10
CA THR A 264 8.66 12.67 -12.36
C THR A 264 7.62 13.42 -13.20
N ILE A 265 7.98 14.56 -13.78
CA ILE A 265 7.07 15.35 -14.63
C ILE A 265 6.63 14.53 -15.85
N ARG A 266 7.57 13.81 -16.50
CA ARG A 266 7.25 12.94 -17.64
C ARG A 266 6.24 11.87 -17.26
N THR A 267 6.49 11.12 -16.19
CA THR A 267 5.60 10.06 -15.72
C THR A 267 4.22 10.60 -15.35
N GLU A 268 4.14 11.76 -14.70
CA GLU A 268 2.87 12.41 -14.35
C GLU A 268 2.07 12.81 -15.60
N LEU A 269 2.69 13.44 -16.60
CA LEU A 269 2.04 13.82 -17.85
C LEU A 269 1.56 12.60 -18.63
N LEU A 270 2.37 11.55 -18.73
CA LEU A 270 1.97 10.29 -19.38
C LEU A 270 0.79 9.63 -18.64
N LYS A 271 0.83 9.58 -17.31
CA LYS A 271 -0.28 9.09 -16.47
C LYS A 271 -1.55 9.93 -16.67
N LEU A 272 -1.42 11.25 -16.84
CA LEU A 272 -2.54 12.16 -17.10
C LEU A 272 -3.18 11.86 -18.46
N ILE A 273 -2.39 11.76 -19.52
CA ILE A 273 -2.88 11.41 -20.87
C ILE A 273 -3.63 10.08 -20.83
N ALA A 274 -3.04 9.05 -20.22
CA ALA A 274 -3.68 7.74 -20.07
C ALA A 274 -4.99 7.80 -19.27
N ALA A 275 -5.04 8.59 -18.19
CA ALA A 275 -6.26 8.77 -17.40
C ALA A 275 -7.37 9.48 -18.18
N GLN A 276 -7.03 10.52 -18.96
CA GLN A 276 -7.98 11.19 -19.85
C GLN A 276 -8.46 10.27 -20.97
N GLY A 277 -7.58 9.41 -21.51
CA GLY A 277 -7.95 8.37 -22.48
C GLY A 277 -9.01 7.41 -21.96
N ARG A 278 -8.89 6.95 -20.72
CA ARG A 278 -9.94 6.12 -20.07
C ARG A 278 -11.27 6.85 -19.98
N VAL A 279 -11.28 8.15 -19.69
CA VAL A 279 -12.52 8.96 -19.71
C VAL A 279 -13.11 9.02 -21.13
N ILE A 280 -12.27 9.23 -22.16
CA ILE A 280 -12.69 9.26 -23.57
C ILE A 280 -13.31 7.92 -23.99
N GLU A 281 -12.69 6.80 -23.62
CA GLU A 281 -13.19 5.45 -23.91
C GLU A 281 -14.57 5.24 -23.26
N GLN A 282 -14.70 5.56 -21.98
CA GLN A 282 -15.96 5.39 -21.24
C GLN A 282 -17.08 6.28 -21.78
N LEU A 283 -16.79 7.54 -22.14
CA LEU A 283 -17.76 8.42 -22.80
C LEU A 283 -18.14 7.91 -24.18
N SER A 284 -17.23 7.24 -24.89
CA SER A 284 -17.52 6.61 -26.18
C SER A 284 -18.47 5.41 -26.01
N ALA A 285 -18.34 4.66 -24.92
CA ALA A 285 -19.21 3.53 -24.59
C ALA A 285 -20.64 3.90 -24.17
N LEU A 286 -20.94 5.19 -23.88
CA LEU A 286 -22.28 5.65 -23.44
C LEU A 286 -23.41 5.50 -24.49
N GLY A 287 -23.16 4.90 -25.66
CA GLY A 287 -24.15 4.70 -26.72
C GLY A 287 -24.52 5.99 -27.46
N GLU A 288 -25.65 5.99 -28.16
CA GLU A 288 -26.17 7.15 -28.88
C GLU A 288 -27.27 7.86 -28.08
N GLY A 289 -27.32 9.19 -28.14
CA GLY A 289 -28.36 9.98 -27.46
C GLY A 289 -27.94 11.42 -27.17
N ARG A 290 -28.91 12.30 -26.94
CA ARG A 290 -28.67 13.74 -26.70
C ARG A 290 -27.73 13.98 -25.51
N GLU A 291 -27.88 13.21 -24.43
CA GLU A 291 -27.03 13.30 -23.26
C GLU A 291 -25.58 12.91 -23.57
N ALA A 292 -25.37 11.75 -24.20
CA ALA A 292 -24.04 11.28 -24.60
C ALA A 292 -23.36 12.29 -25.54
N THR A 293 -24.07 12.82 -26.54
CA THR A 293 -23.55 13.88 -27.43
C THR A 293 -23.16 15.14 -26.66
N ARG A 294 -23.99 15.58 -25.70
CA ARG A 294 -23.70 16.76 -24.86
C ARG A 294 -22.46 16.55 -23.98
N LEU A 295 -22.35 15.40 -23.31
CA LEU A 295 -21.21 15.07 -22.46
C LEU A 295 -19.91 14.97 -23.27
N ARG A 296 -19.95 14.29 -24.42
CA ARG A 296 -18.81 14.21 -25.36
C ARG A 296 -18.38 15.59 -25.85
N SER A 297 -19.33 16.43 -26.26
CA SER A 297 -19.02 17.79 -26.72
C SER A 297 -18.38 18.65 -25.61
N ARG A 298 -18.90 18.57 -24.38
CA ARG A 298 -18.34 19.28 -23.22
C ARG A 298 -16.95 18.76 -22.85
N ALA A 299 -16.77 17.43 -22.83
CA ALA A 299 -15.48 16.80 -22.57
C ALA A 299 -14.44 17.14 -23.66
N ALA A 300 -14.82 17.10 -24.94
CA ALA A 300 -13.90 17.45 -26.02
C ALA A 300 -13.43 18.91 -25.92
N LYS A 301 -14.32 19.84 -25.56
CA LYS A 301 -13.95 21.24 -25.32
C LYS A 301 -13.00 21.39 -24.12
N ALA A 302 -13.25 20.67 -23.03
CA ALA A 302 -12.39 20.68 -21.84
C ALA A 302 -10.99 20.12 -22.17
N LEU A 303 -10.95 18.98 -22.84
CA LEU A 303 -9.72 18.31 -23.25
C LEU A 303 -8.91 19.13 -24.27
N ALA A 304 -9.51 20.11 -24.96
CA ALA A 304 -8.77 21.04 -25.81
C ALA A 304 -8.05 22.17 -25.05
N GLN A 305 -8.35 22.39 -23.76
CA GLN A 305 -7.74 23.46 -22.97
C GLN A 305 -6.47 22.98 -22.27
N GLU A 306 -5.41 23.80 -22.28
CA GLU A 306 -4.17 23.51 -21.55
C GLU A 306 -4.43 23.39 -20.04
N THR A 307 -3.77 22.42 -19.42
CA THR A 307 -3.86 22.20 -17.98
C THR A 307 -2.75 22.97 -17.26
N ALA A 308 -3.12 23.82 -16.30
CA ALA A 308 -2.14 24.61 -15.53
C ALA A 308 -1.36 23.81 -14.47
N ASP A 309 -1.92 22.70 -13.97
CA ASP A 309 -1.32 21.81 -12.95
C ASP A 309 -1.60 20.34 -13.29
N ALA A 310 -0.56 19.61 -13.70
CA ALA A 310 -0.67 18.22 -14.15
C ALA A 310 -1.07 17.26 -13.02
N ALA A 311 -0.61 17.48 -11.79
CA ALA A 311 -0.91 16.63 -10.65
C ALA A 311 -2.38 16.73 -10.24
N VAL A 312 -2.91 17.96 -10.16
CA VAL A 312 -4.33 18.20 -9.85
C VAL A 312 -5.23 17.63 -10.96
N ALA A 313 -4.87 17.83 -12.22
CA ALA A 313 -5.63 17.27 -13.33
C ALA A 313 -5.55 15.75 -13.41
N LEU A 314 -4.44 15.14 -13.02
CA LEU A 314 -4.30 13.69 -12.95
C LEU A 314 -5.26 13.12 -11.90
N ALA A 315 -5.31 13.71 -10.71
CA ALA A 315 -6.26 13.33 -9.68
C ALA A 315 -7.72 13.49 -10.15
N ALA A 316 -8.04 14.60 -10.82
CA ALA A 316 -9.37 14.88 -11.36
C ALA A 316 -9.77 13.88 -12.46
N ALA A 317 -8.86 13.59 -13.39
CA ALA A 317 -9.09 12.63 -14.47
C ALA A 317 -9.23 11.20 -13.96
N LYS A 318 -8.45 10.79 -12.94
CA LYS A 318 -8.60 9.48 -12.26
C LYS A 318 -9.99 9.37 -11.63
N LEU A 319 -10.40 10.35 -10.83
CA LEU A 319 -11.71 10.37 -10.18
C LEU A 319 -12.86 10.37 -11.19
N ALA A 320 -12.75 11.14 -12.27
CA ALA A 320 -13.71 11.15 -13.37
C ALA A 320 -13.81 9.78 -14.06
N SER A 321 -12.67 9.17 -14.38
CA SER A 321 -12.59 7.83 -15.00
C SER A 321 -13.21 6.76 -14.10
N GLU A 322 -12.93 6.77 -12.80
CA GLU A 322 -13.53 5.82 -11.86
C GLU A 322 -15.04 5.99 -11.76
N THR A 323 -15.51 7.24 -11.69
CA THR A 323 -16.94 7.56 -11.62
C THR A 323 -17.67 7.05 -12.87
N LEU A 324 -17.12 7.31 -14.05
CA LEU A 324 -17.68 6.86 -15.32
C LEU A 324 -17.63 5.32 -15.44
N ALA A 325 -16.55 4.67 -15.02
CA ALA A 325 -16.46 3.20 -14.96
C ALA A 325 -17.59 2.59 -14.11
N ILE A 326 -17.86 3.17 -12.93
CA ILE A 326 -18.95 2.74 -12.05
C ILE A 326 -20.29 2.87 -12.76
N THR A 327 -20.55 3.99 -13.44
CA THR A 327 -21.80 4.19 -14.19
C THR A 327 -21.94 3.27 -15.41
N ALA A 328 -20.82 2.83 -16.00
CA ALA A 328 -20.81 1.90 -17.13
C ALA A 328 -21.11 0.46 -16.66
N LYS A 329 -20.55 0.01 -15.54
CA LYS A 329 -20.83 -1.31 -14.95
C LYS A 329 -22.30 -1.51 -14.56
N GLN A 330 -23.07 -0.43 -14.48
CA GLN A 330 -24.50 -0.41 -14.16
C GLN A 330 -25.41 -0.55 -15.40
N THR A 331 -24.86 -0.79 -16.59
CA THR A 331 -25.68 -1.19 -17.75
C THR A 331 -26.33 -2.55 -17.48
N GLY A 332 -27.65 -2.64 -17.64
CA GLY A 332 -28.40 -3.89 -17.44
C GLY A 332 -29.06 -4.08 -16.07
N LEU A 333 -29.10 -3.04 -15.23
CA LEU A 333 -29.79 -3.07 -13.92
C LEU A 333 -31.30 -3.40 -13.99
N ASP A 334 -31.93 -3.33 -15.17
CA ASP A 334 -33.34 -3.69 -15.36
C ASP A 334 -33.63 -5.17 -15.17
N ARG A 335 -32.62 -6.04 -15.30
CA ARG A 335 -32.77 -7.48 -15.12
C ARG A 335 -32.56 -7.81 -13.66
N ASP A 336 -33.59 -8.36 -13.02
CA ASP A 336 -33.53 -8.89 -11.65
C ASP A 336 -33.50 -10.44 -11.61
N ASP A 337 -33.25 -11.08 -12.75
CA ASP A 337 -33.29 -12.54 -12.92
C ASP A 337 -32.29 -13.26 -12.00
N ASP A 338 -31.09 -12.69 -11.83
CA ASP A 338 -30.01 -13.23 -11.00
C ASP A 338 -30.12 -12.83 -9.51
N VAL A 339 -31.14 -12.04 -9.16
CA VAL A 339 -31.35 -11.55 -7.79
C VAL A 339 -32.35 -12.44 -7.07
N LEU A 340 -31.99 -12.88 -5.86
CA LEU A 340 -32.84 -13.66 -4.98
C LEU A 340 -34.21 -12.98 -4.83
N ARG A 341 -35.30 -13.75 -4.95
CA ARG A 341 -36.69 -13.24 -4.92
C ARG A 341 -36.94 -12.27 -3.76
N GLN A 342 -36.35 -12.56 -2.60
CA GLN A 342 -36.47 -11.78 -1.38
C GLN A 342 -35.86 -10.38 -1.49
N LEU A 343 -34.83 -10.19 -2.31
CA LEU A 343 -34.12 -8.92 -2.50
C LEU A 343 -34.68 -8.08 -3.66
N LYS A 344 -35.51 -8.68 -4.54
CA LYS A 344 -36.09 -7.99 -5.70
C LYS A 344 -36.83 -6.68 -5.36
N PRO A 345 -37.60 -6.56 -4.24
CA PRO A 345 -38.23 -5.30 -3.89
C PRO A 345 -37.24 -4.16 -3.63
N ALA A 346 -36.16 -4.42 -2.87
CA ALA A 346 -35.11 -3.45 -2.62
C ALA A 346 -34.39 -3.05 -3.93
N TRP A 347 -34.03 -4.05 -4.74
CA TRP A 347 -33.43 -3.86 -6.06
C TRP A 347 -34.25 -2.89 -6.93
N ARG A 348 -35.54 -3.19 -7.12
CA ARG A 348 -36.45 -2.39 -7.95
C ARG A 348 -36.61 -0.97 -7.45
N LYS A 349 -36.52 -0.74 -6.13
CA LYS A 349 -36.59 0.60 -5.54
C LYS A 349 -35.30 1.40 -5.76
N LEU A 350 -34.13 0.75 -5.77
CA LEU A 350 -32.84 1.41 -6.01
C LEU A 350 -32.60 1.75 -7.49
N VAL A 351 -33.15 0.98 -8.44
CA VAL A 351 -32.92 1.19 -9.88
C VAL A 351 -33.24 2.62 -10.35
N PRO A 352 -34.41 3.23 -10.04
CA PRO A 352 -34.68 4.61 -10.42
C PRO A 352 -33.72 5.62 -9.79
N LYS A 353 -33.31 5.40 -8.53
CA LYS A 353 -32.35 6.28 -7.83
C LYS A 353 -30.99 6.26 -8.51
N VAL A 354 -30.44 5.08 -8.80
CA VAL A 354 -29.16 4.95 -9.51
C VAL A 354 -29.20 5.59 -10.88
N ARG A 355 -30.30 5.43 -11.62
CA ARG A 355 -30.44 6.08 -12.93
C ARG A 355 -30.34 7.59 -12.83
N ASN A 356 -31.06 8.19 -11.88
CA ASN A 356 -31.03 9.64 -11.68
C ASN A 356 -29.66 10.12 -11.19
N THR A 357 -29.05 9.43 -10.22
CA THR A 357 -27.73 9.79 -9.68
C THR A 357 -26.62 9.60 -10.72
N SER A 358 -26.70 8.58 -11.57
CA SER A 358 -25.71 8.32 -12.62
C SER A 358 -25.63 9.46 -13.62
N VAL A 359 -26.76 10.09 -13.97
CA VAL A 359 -26.77 11.26 -14.85
C VAL A 359 -26.01 12.42 -14.20
N SER A 360 -26.31 12.74 -12.94
CA SER A 360 -25.61 13.79 -12.19
C SER A 360 -24.12 13.50 -12.02
N ALA A 361 -23.76 12.26 -11.71
CA ALA A 361 -22.37 11.84 -11.52
C ALA A 361 -21.57 11.88 -12.82
N ARG A 362 -22.15 11.53 -13.97
CA ARG A 362 -21.52 11.72 -15.28
C ARG A 362 -21.27 13.20 -15.59
N VAL A 363 -22.23 14.06 -15.27
CA VAL A 363 -22.07 15.51 -15.44
C VAL A 363 -20.97 16.05 -14.53
N ALA A 364 -20.90 15.58 -13.28
CA ALA A 364 -19.85 15.93 -12.31
C ALA A 364 -18.46 15.42 -12.76
N ALA A 365 -18.37 14.19 -13.26
CA ALA A 365 -17.13 13.64 -13.81
C ALA A 365 -16.61 14.46 -15.01
N VAL A 366 -17.50 14.92 -15.89
CA VAL A 366 -17.10 15.82 -16.99
C VAL A 366 -16.77 17.22 -16.48
N ALA A 367 -17.38 17.69 -15.38
CA ALA A 367 -17.02 18.97 -14.76
C ALA A 367 -15.57 18.95 -14.25
N LEU A 368 -15.15 17.85 -13.60
CA LEU A 368 -13.75 17.66 -13.17
C LEU A 368 -12.72 17.75 -14.31
N LEU A 369 -13.11 17.40 -15.54
CA LEU A 369 -12.24 17.60 -16.71
C LEU A 369 -12.19 19.05 -17.18
N VAL A 370 -13.31 19.79 -17.04
CA VAL A 370 -13.43 21.20 -17.43
C VAL A 370 -12.65 22.08 -16.47
N ASP A 371 -12.79 21.83 -15.17
CA ASP A 371 -12.09 22.53 -14.12
C ASP A 371 -11.59 21.53 -13.08
N PRO A 372 -10.30 21.13 -13.13
CA PRO A 372 -9.72 20.25 -12.13
C PRO A 372 -9.81 20.76 -10.68
N THR A 373 -10.03 22.07 -10.48
CA THR A 373 -10.19 22.64 -9.13
C THR A 373 -11.54 22.31 -8.49
N ASP A 374 -12.52 21.85 -9.29
CA ASP A 374 -13.81 21.29 -8.84
C ASP A 374 -13.63 20.02 -7.98
N LEU A 375 -12.41 19.47 -7.89
CA LEU A 375 -12.06 18.48 -6.86
C LEU A 375 -12.34 18.96 -5.44
N THR A 376 -12.47 20.26 -5.22
CA THR A 376 -12.81 20.86 -3.93
C THR A 376 -14.27 21.32 -3.84
N ASP A 377 -15.04 21.20 -4.93
CA ASP A 377 -16.46 21.57 -4.93
C ASP A 377 -17.30 20.48 -4.21
N PRO A 378 -17.95 20.80 -3.08
CA PRO A 378 -18.75 19.83 -2.34
C PRO A 378 -19.92 19.27 -3.15
N GLY A 379 -20.47 20.00 -4.12
CA GLY A 379 -21.56 19.52 -4.98
C GLY A 379 -21.11 18.46 -5.99
N VAL A 380 -19.91 18.62 -6.56
CA VAL A 380 -19.28 17.64 -7.45
C VAL A 380 -18.93 16.38 -6.68
N LEU A 381 -18.25 16.54 -5.53
CA LEU A 381 -17.89 15.42 -4.66
C LEU A 381 -19.12 14.68 -4.11
N ALA A 382 -20.17 15.39 -3.70
CA ALA A 382 -21.41 14.77 -3.22
C ALA A 382 -22.10 13.94 -4.32
N SER A 383 -22.09 14.42 -5.56
CA SER A 383 -22.67 13.68 -6.70
C SER A 383 -21.91 12.39 -7.00
N ILE A 384 -20.58 12.43 -6.93
CA ILE A 384 -19.71 11.26 -7.12
C ILE A 384 -19.84 10.28 -5.95
N ALA A 385 -19.82 10.78 -4.71
CA ALA A 385 -20.00 9.98 -3.51
C ALA A 385 -21.35 9.27 -3.48
N ALA A 386 -22.44 9.97 -3.86
CA ALA A 386 -23.76 9.37 -3.97
C ALA A 386 -23.82 8.23 -5.00
N GLN A 387 -23.10 8.37 -6.12
CA GLN A 387 -23.01 7.33 -7.15
C GLN A 387 -22.21 6.11 -6.68
N ARG A 388 -21.09 6.33 -5.99
CA ARG A 388 -20.29 5.26 -5.36
C ARG A 388 -21.13 4.50 -4.35
N GLN A 389 -21.72 5.22 -3.39
CA GLN A 389 -22.57 4.64 -2.36
C GLN A 389 -23.71 3.79 -2.94
N LEU A 390 -24.38 4.26 -3.99
CA LEU A 390 -25.45 3.47 -4.61
C LEU A 390 -24.91 2.27 -5.40
N ALA A 391 -23.73 2.39 -6.01
CA ALA A 391 -23.09 1.24 -6.65
C ALA A 391 -22.73 0.17 -5.61
N ASP A 392 -22.23 0.58 -4.46
CA ASP A 392 -21.93 -0.29 -3.32
C ASP A 392 -23.23 -0.94 -2.80
N ASP A 393 -24.31 -0.17 -2.64
CA ASP A 393 -25.64 -0.71 -2.27
C ASP A 393 -26.12 -1.80 -3.24
N PHE A 394 -25.84 -1.68 -4.53
CA PHE A 394 -26.15 -2.73 -5.51
C PHE A 394 -25.23 -3.95 -5.39
N GLN A 395 -23.95 -3.75 -5.10
CA GLN A 395 -23.01 -4.85 -4.83
C GLN A 395 -23.42 -5.62 -3.58
N ILE A 396 -23.85 -4.92 -2.52
CA ILE A 396 -24.43 -5.50 -1.30
C ILE A 396 -25.59 -6.43 -1.65
N LEU A 397 -26.57 -5.95 -2.43
CA LEU A 397 -27.71 -6.80 -2.82
C LEU A 397 -27.29 -8.03 -3.64
N ARG A 398 -26.26 -7.91 -4.50
CA ARG A 398 -25.73 -9.05 -5.27
C ARG A 398 -25.01 -10.06 -4.38
N ARG A 399 -24.17 -9.58 -3.45
CA ARG A 399 -23.46 -10.44 -2.49
C ARG A 399 -24.44 -11.17 -1.60
N LEU A 400 -25.42 -10.46 -1.01
CA LEU A 400 -26.49 -11.07 -0.22
C LEU A 400 -27.31 -12.08 -1.04
N SER A 401 -27.59 -11.79 -2.31
CA SER A 401 -28.25 -12.73 -3.21
C SER A 401 -27.45 -14.02 -3.41
N ALA A 402 -26.12 -13.90 -3.59
CA ALA A 402 -25.23 -15.04 -3.77
C ALA A 402 -25.10 -15.87 -2.48
N LEU A 403 -24.92 -15.20 -1.32
CA LEU A 403 -24.76 -15.84 -0.01
C LEU A 403 -26.02 -16.55 0.46
N LEU A 404 -27.19 -15.94 0.26
CA LEU A 404 -28.48 -16.48 0.72
C LEU A 404 -29.17 -17.35 -0.34
N LYS A 405 -28.51 -17.62 -1.46
CA LYS A 405 -29.02 -18.55 -2.46
C LYS A 405 -29.13 -19.93 -1.81
N PRO A 406 -30.32 -20.56 -1.82
CA PRO A 406 -30.50 -21.83 -1.13
C PRO A 406 -29.59 -22.90 -1.75
N ASP A 407 -28.69 -23.45 -0.94
CA ASP A 407 -27.95 -24.67 -1.28
C ASP A 407 -28.90 -25.87 -1.06
N PRO A 408 -29.25 -26.63 -2.12
CA PRO A 408 -30.12 -27.80 -1.98
C PRO A 408 -29.57 -28.87 -1.04
N ALA A 409 -28.27 -28.87 -0.73
CA ALA A 409 -27.66 -29.81 0.21
C ALA A 409 -27.77 -29.39 1.68
N HIS A 410 -27.97 -28.09 1.98
CA HIS A 410 -27.91 -27.56 3.36
C HIS A 410 -28.99 -26.49 3.60
N THR A 411 -30.21 -26.92 3.94
CA THR A 411 -31.25 -25.99 4.41
C THR A 411 -30.94 -25.52 5.83
N ASN A 412 -30.32 -24.35 5.95
CA ASN A 412 -30.14 -23.66 7.23
C ASN A 412 -31.32 -22.73 7.51
N ARG A 413 -32.17 -23.09 8.49
CA ARG A 413 -33.36 -22.32 8.87
C ARG A 413 -33.06 -20.86 9.23
N ALA A 414 -31.84 -20.57 9.71
CA ALA A 414 -31.43 -19.20 10.01
C ALA A 414 -31.33 -18.34 8.74
N TYR A 415 -30.72 -18.85 7.66
CA TYR A 415 -30.62 -18.11 6.40
C TYR A 415 -31.99 -17.86 5.77
N ASP A 416 -32.93 -18.80 5.89
CA ASP A 416 -34.31 -18.58 5.45
C ASP A 416 -34.99 -17.44 6.23
N ALA A 417 -34.77 -17.37 7.55
CA ALA A 417 -35.31 -16.31 8.39
C ALA A 417 -34.71 -14.94 8.02
N ILE A 418 -33.39 -14.88 7.79
CA ILE A 418 -32.71 -13.67 7.33
C ILE A 418 -33.24 -13.24 5.96
N ALA A 419 -33.35 -14.16 4.99
CA ALA A 419 -33.89 -13.85 3.67
C ALA A 419 -35.33 -13.30 3.76
N ASN A 420 -36.18 -13.87 4.62
CA ASN A 420 -37.53 -13.35 4.86
C ASN A 420 -37.52 -11.96 5.51
N ARG A 421 -36.56 -11.67 6.40
CA ARG A 421 -36.38 -10.32 6.97
C ARG A 421 -35.96 -9.32 5.91
N LEU A 422 -35.02 -9.67 5.04
CA LEU A 422 -34.57 -8.80 3.95
C LEU A 422 -35.71 -8.53 2.95
N LEU A 423 -36.62 -9.49 2.75
CA LEU A 423 -37.86 -9.25 2.00
C LEU A 423 -38.76 -8.22 2.66
N ALA A 424 -38.92 -8.26 3.99
CA ALA A 424 -39.68 -7.24 4.71
C ALA A 424 -39.03 -5.86 4.59
N LEU A 425 -37.72 -5.76 4.79
CA LEU A 425 -36.96 -4.50 4.63
C LEU A 425 -37.08 -3.95 3.20
N GLY A 426 -36.96 -4.81 2.18
CA GLY A 426 -37.16 -4.39 0.79
C GLY A 426 -38.58 -3.91 0.49
N LYS A 427 -39.60 -4.38 1.23
CA LYS A 427 -40.97 -3.86 1.14
C LYS A 427 -41.12 -2.52 1.88
N ASP A 428 -40.48 -2.37 3.04
CA ASP A 428 -40.48 -1.14 3.84
C ASP A 428 -39.86 0.03 3.05
N MET A 429 -38.89 -0.24 2.17
CA MET A 429 -38.34 0.77 1.23
C MET A 429 -39.38 1.38 0.26
N ASN A 430 -40.60 0.85 0.17
CA ASN A 430 -41.67 1.52 -0.58
C ASN A 430 -42.17 2.77 0.12
N ASP A 431 -42.09 2.81 1.45
CA ASP A 431 -42.40 3.96 2.29
C ASP A 431 -41.19 4.92 2.32
N PRO A 432 -41.34 6.19 1.91
CA PRO A 432 -40.26 7.18 1.97
C PRO A 432 -39.66 7.35 3.38
N ASP A 433 -40.45 7.24 4.43
CA ASP A 433 -40.01 7.47 5.81
C ASP A 433 -39.16 6.30 6.35
N LEU A 434 -39.35 5.10 5.79
CA LEU A 434 -38.61 3.89 6.15
C LEU A 434 -37.48 3.54 5.17
N PHE A 435 -37.36 4.27 4.06
CA PHE A 435 -36.40 3.95 3.00
C PHE A 435 -34.95 3.97 3.53
N ASP A 436 -34.53 5.08 4.14
CA ASP A 436 -33.11 5.25 4.54
C ASP A 436 -32.75 4.32 5.71
N SER A 437 -33.68 4.10 6.64
CA SER A 437 -33.47 3.17 7.76
C SER A 437 -33.39 1.71 7.29
N SER A 438 -34.22 1.31 6.31
CA SER A 438 -34.15 -0.04 5.73
C SER A 438 -32.85 -0.27 4.96
N LEU A 439 -32.40 0.73 4.19
CA LEU A 439 -31.14 0.66 3.46
C LEU A 439 -29.92 0.62 4.40
N ALA A 440 -29.97 1.37 5.50
CA ALA A 440 -28.94 1.31 6.55
C ALA A 440 -28.82 -0.10 7.15
N LEU A 441 -29.93 -0.84 7.30
CA LEU A 441 -29.91 -2.23 7.76
C LEU A 441 -29.29 -3.19 6.74
N PHE A 442 -29.49 -2.99 5.43
CA PHE A 442 -28.76 -3.77 4.41
C PHE A 442 -27.25 -3.56 4.51
N ARG A 443 -26.81 -2.29 4.64
CA ARG A 443 -25.39 -1.93 4.82
C ARG A 443 -24.83 -2.48 6.12
N GLN A 444 -25.61 -2.45 7.20
CA GLN A 444 -25.19 -3.04 8.47
C GLN A 444 -24.98 -4.56 8.32
N LEU A 445 -25.93 -5.29 7.71
CA LEU A 445 -25.78 -6.72 7.51
C LEU A 445 -24.54 -7.04 6.67
N ASP A 446 -24.28 -6.28 5.61
CA ASP A 446 -23.11 -6.50 4.76
C ASP A 446 -21.79 -6.28 5.50
N ARG A 447 -21.67 -5.18 6.25
CA ARG A 447 -20.50 -4.94 7.12
C ARG A 447 -20.31 -6.06 8.15
N GLU A 448 -21.39 -6.53 8.76
CA GLU A 448 -21.31 -7.65 9.71
C GLU A 448 -20.95 -8.98 9.03
N LEU A 449 -21.30 -9.17 7.75
CA LEU A 449 -20.83 -10.31 6.95
C LEU A 449 -19.34 -10.22 6.61
N ASP A 450 -18.83 -9.02 6.29
CA ASP A 450 -17.38 -8.79 6.12
C ASP A 450 -16.60 -9.15 7.39
N LEU A 451 -17.10 -8.72 8.55
CA LEU A 451 -16.50 -9.09 9.83
C LEU A 451 -16.51 -10.61 10.05
N TRP A 452 -17.57 -11.32 9.64
CA TRP A 452 -17.61 -12.78 9.72
C TRP A 452 -16.64 -13.46 8.76
N ASP A 453 -16.54 -12.99 7.52
CA ASP A 453 -15.59 -13.50 6.54
C ASP A 453 -14.15 -13.31 7.05
N GLU A 454 -13.84 -12.14 7.60
CA GLU A 454 -12.57 -11.86 8.25
C GLU A 454 -12.32 -12.77 9.46
N ILE A 455 -13.29 -12.89 10.39
CA ILE A 455 -13.20 -13.78 11.54
C ILE A 455 -12.88 -15.21 11.10
N ASN A 456 -13.51 -15.70 10.04
CA ASN A 456 -13.27 -17.04 9.51
C ASN A 456 -11.87 -17.18 8.91
N GLN A 457 -11.38 -16.19 8.17
CA GLN A 457 -10.02 -16.18 7.61
C GLN A 457 -8.94 -16.17 8.70
N LEU A 458 -9.15 -15.36 9.75
CA LEU A 458 -8.18 -15.16 10.83
C LEU A 458 -8.26 -16.21 11.94
N ARG A 459 -9.32 -17.04 11.94
CA ARG A 459 -9.59 -18.03 12.99
C ARG A 459 -8.42 -18.97 13.19
N GLU A 460 -7.94 -19.64 12.14
CA GLU A 460 -6.90 -20.67 12.32
C GLU A 460 -5.56 -20.08 12.82
N PRO A 461 -5.02 -18.99 12.24
CA PRO A 461 -3.84 -18.31 12.79
C PRO A 461 -4.03 -17.91 14.26
N ALA A 462 -5.15 -17.28 14.62
CA ALA A 462 -5.41 -16.86 15.99
C ALA A 462 -5.46 -18.04 16.97
N MET A 463 -6.05 -19.18 16.56
CA MET A 463 -6.16 -20.37 17.42
C MET A 463 -4.81 -21.01 17.76
N ARG A 464 -3.75 -20.80 16.94
CA ARG A 464 -2.39 -21.29 17.23
C ARG A 464 -1.75 -20.57 18.41
N VAL A 465 -2.07 -19.30 18.63
CA VAL A 465 -1.51 -18.47 19.72
C VAL A 465 -2.22 -18.73 21.04
N VAL A 466 -3.52 -19.03 20.98
CA VAL A 466 -4.41 -19.11 22.14
C VAL A 466 -4.20 -20.38 22.98
N GLY A 467 -3.49 -21.39 22.46
CA GLY A 467 -3.11 -22.61 23.17
C GLY A 467 -4.31 -23.35 23.77
N ASN A 468 -4.28 -23.61 25.07
CA ASN A 468 -5.29 -24.41 25.80
C ASN A 468 -6.71 -23.79 25.83
N ARG A 469 -6.88 -22.53 25.41
CA ARG A 469 -8.19 -21.86 25.36
C ARG A 469 -8.87 -21.99 23.99
N ARG A 470 -8.26 -22.70 23.02
CA ARG A 470 -8.78 -22.89 21.66
C ARG A 470 -10.25 -23.34 21.63
N ASP A 471 -10.60 -24.35 22.41
CA ASP A 471 -11.96 -24.91 22.44
C ASP A 471 -12.97 -23.90 23.02
N ALA A 472 -12.56 -23.15 24.04
CA ALA A 472 -13.41 -22.14 24.67
C ALA A 472 -13.66 -20.94 23.75
N LEU A 473 -12.63 -20.49 23.02
CA LEU A 473 -12.76 -19.43 22.03
C LEU A 473 -13.59 -19.89 20.82
N THR A 474 -13.41 -21.12 20.36
CA THR A 474 -14.23 -21.73 19.32
C THR A 474 -15.71 -21.78 19.71
N LEU A 475 -16.01 -22.30 20.91
CA LEU A 475 -17.39 -22.33 21.43
C LEU A 475 -17.98 -20.92 21.55
N ARG A 476 -17.16 -19.93 21.91
CA ARG A 476 -17.57 -18.53 21.99
C ARG A 476 -17.91 -17.94 20.61
N LEU A 477 -17.12 -18.23 19.58
CA LEU A 477 -17.39 -17.82 18.20
C LEU A 477 -18.66 -18.47 17.66
N ASP A 478 -18.87 -19.76 17.92
CA ASP A 478 -20.07 -20.46 17.48
C ASP A 478 -21.33 -19.88 18.15
N LYS A 479 -21.28 -19.61 19.46
CA LYS A 479 -22.39 -18.94 20.18
C LYS A 479 -22.65 -17.53 19.67
N LEU A 480 -21.60 -16.77 19.34
CA LEU A 480 -21.72 -15.44 18.75
C LEU A 480 -22.43 -15.52 17.40
N ARG A 481 -22.00 -16.44 16.53
CA ARG A 481 -22.62 -16.67 15.22
C ARG A 481 -24.08 -17.05 15.35
N ASP A 482 -24.42 -17.97 16.24
CA ASP A 482 -25.79 -18.43 16.41
C ASP A 482 -26.69 -17.31 16.96
N SER A 483 -26.18 -16.50 17.89
CA SER A 483 -26.88 -15.33 18.44
C SER A 483 -27.07 -14.23 17.39
N TRP A 484 -26.04 -13.96 16.59
CA TRP A 484 -26.08 -13.03 15.47
C TRP A 484 -27.09 -13.45 14.40
N LEU A 485 -27.06 -14.72 13.98
CA LEU A 485 -28.02 -15.31 13.04
C LEU A 485 -29.46 -15.22 13.57
N ALA A 486 -29.67 -15.55 14.85
CA ALA A 486 -30.99 -15.48 15.47
C ALA A 486 -31.52 -14.04 15.56
N ALA A 487 -30.67 -13.08 15.87
CA ALA A 487 -31.03 -11.67 15.95
C ALA A 487 -31.48 -11.13 14.58
N TRP A 488 -30.73 -11.42 13.51
CA TRP A 488 -31.11 -11.05 12.15
C TRP A 488 -32.36 -11.78 11.63
N GLY A 489 -32.59 -13.02 12.08
CA GLY A 489 -33.78 -13.79 11.74
C GLY A 489 -35.06 -13.32 12.44
N THR A 490 -34.98 -12.44 13.44
CA THR A 490 -36.13 -12.02 14.24
C THR A 490 -37.04 -11.05 13.48
N PRO A 491 -38.33 -11.37 13.27
CA PRO A 491 -39.26 -10.46 12.59
C PRO A 491 -39.41 -9.12 13.31
N GLY A 492 -39.29 -8.00 12.58
CA GLY A 492 -39.40 -6.65 13.14
C GLY A 492 -38.19 -6.16 13.95
N GLY A 493 -37.13 -6.97 14.09
CA GLY A 493 -35.89 -6.56 14.74
C GLY A 493 -35.13 -5.48 13.95
N ARG A 494 -34.37 -4.63 14.64
CA ARG A 494 -33.52 -3.57 14.05
C ARG A 494 -32.10 -4.09 13.69
N GLY A 495 -32.00 -5.33 13.19
CA GLY A 495 -30.73 -6.03 12.96
C GLY A 495 -30.25 -6.82 14.18
N SER A 496 -28.94 -7.05 14.26
CA SER A 496 -28.28 -7.74 15.38
C SER A 496 -28.43 -6.98 16.72
N GLY A 497 -28.56 -5.65 16.66
CA GLY A 497 -28.53 -4.75 17.81
C GLY A 497 -27.11 -4.33 18.19
N GLU A 498 -26.98 -3.15 18.80
CA GLU A 498 -25.68 -2.50 19.07
C GLU A 498 -24.72 -3.40 19.86
N LEU A 499 -25.23 -4.14 20.85
CA LEU A 499 -24.40 -5.02 21.69
C LEU A 499 -23.78 -6.16 20.88
N LEU A 500 -24.53 -6.81 19.99
CA LEU A 500 -24.02 -7.94 19.18
C LEU A 500 -23.10 -7.45 18.05
N SER A 501 -23.42 -6.31 17.42
CA SER A 501 -22.53 -5.67 16.45
C SER A 501 -21.20 -5.29 17.10
N GLY A 502 -21.23 -4.64 18.27
CA GLY A 502 -20.01 -4.29 19.00
C GLY A 502 -19.21 -5.51 19.47
N ASP A 503 -19.89 -6.60 19.83
CA ASP A 503 -19.23 -7.88 20.18
C ASP A 503 -18.56 -8.54 18.96
N LEU A 504 -19.16 -8.42 17.78
CA LEU A 504 -18.60 -8.91 16.52
C LEU A 504 -17.37 -8.10 16.09
N GLU A 505 -17.45 -6.77 16.11
CA GLU A 505 -16.33 -5.85 15.84
C GLU A 505 -15.16 -6.10 16.80
N MET A 506 -15.45 -6.21 18.10
CA MET A 506 -14.45 -6.54 19.11
C MET A 506 -13.80 -7.89 18.83
N MET A 507 -14.59 -8.92 18.52
CA MET A 507 -14.06 -10.25 18.21
C MET A 507 -13.17 -10.26 16.97
N ALA A 508 -13.57 -9.57 15.90
CA ALA A 508 -12.74 -9.41 14.70
C ALA A 508 -11.41 -8.73 15.04
N GLY A 509 -11.45 -7.62 15.80
CA GLY A 509 -10.26 -6.92 16.26
C GLY A 509 -9.33 -7.78 17.12
N VAL A 510 -9.89 -8.63 18.00
CA VAL A 510 -9.12 -9.59 18.80
C VAL A 510 -8.46 -10.64 17.91
N LEU A 511 -9.21 -11.30 17.02
CA LEU A 511 -8.64 -12.33 16.14
C LEU A 511 -7.57 -11.75 15.21
N ARG A 512 -7.73 -10.52 14.75
CA ARG A 512 -6.73 -9.79 13.97
C ARG A 512 -5.44 -9.58 14.75
N ALA A 513 -5.52 -9.07 15.98
CA ALA A 513 -4.34 -8.93 16.83
C ALA A 513 -3.67 -10.29 17.11
N LEU A 514 -4.45 -11.35 17.36
CA LEU A 514 -3.90 -12.70 17.59
C LEU A 514 -3.26 -13.31 16.33
N ALA A 515 -3.85 -13.10 15.15
CA ALA A 515 -3.27 -13.53 13.88
C ALA A 515 -1.98 -12.77 13.55
N ASP A 516 -1.90 -11.49 13.93
CA ASP A 516 -0.65 -10.72 13.82
C ASP A 516 0.41 -11.26 14.78
N VAL A 517 0.04 -11.62 16.03
CA VAL A 517 0.96 -12.29 16.98
C VAL A 517 1.44 -13.64 16.43
N ASP A 518 0.57 -14.44 15.81
CA ASP A 518 0.95 -15.70 15.14
C ASP A 518 1.98 -15.44 14.04
N ALA A 519 1.69 -14.48 13.16
CA ALA A 519 2.58 -14.10 12.07
C ALA A 519 3.92 -13.54 12.56
N PHE A 520 3.96 -12.88 13.72
CA PHE A 520 5.21 -12.43 14.33
C PHE A 520 6.15 -13.58 14.73
N THR A 521 5.62 -14.78 14.95
CA THR A 521 6.47 -15.95 15.25
C THR A 521 7.26 -16.44 14.03
N ASP A 522 6.82 -16.07 12.82
CA ASP A 522 7.46 -16.40 11.55
C ASP A 522 7.59 -15.14 10.69
N LEU A 523 8.63 -14.36 10.99
CA LEU A 523 8.99 -13.19 10.21
C LEU A 523 9.84 -13.55 8.98
N GLY A 524 9.95 -14.82 8.56
CA GLY A 524 10.90 -15.24 7.52
C GLY A 524 10.75 -14.47 6.19
N ALA A 525 9.51 -14.29 5.73
CA ALA A 525 9.21 -13.48 4.54
C ALA A 525 9.54 -12.00 4.77
N LEU A 526 9.24 -11.46 5.95
CA LEU A 526 9.51 -10.05 6.24
C LEU A 526 11.00 -9.77 6.48
N GLU A 527 11.74 -10.72 7.03
CA GLU A 527 13.18 -10.62 7.27
C GLU A 527 13.98 -10.69 5.98
N SER A 528 13.45 -11.27 4.91
CA SER A 528 14.05 -11.08 3.59
C SER A 528 13.84 -9.65 3.08
N TRP A 529 13.23 -8.73 3.81
CA TRP A 529 13.15 -7.35 3.35
C TRP A 529 14.41 -6.53 3.69
N PRO A 530 15.16 -6.03 2.70
CA PRO A 530 16.14 -4.97 2.89
C PRO A 530 15.41 -3.66 3.27
N GLY A 531 15.12 -3.52 4.55
CA GLY A 531 14.29 -2.43 5.05
C GLY A 531 13.39 -2.81 6.23
N PHE A 532 13.41 -4.07 6.64
CA PHE A 532 12.87 -4.47 7.91
C PHE A 532 13.92 -5.21 8.73
N GLU A 533 14.38 -4.56 9.80
CA GLU A 533 15.44 -5.10 10.64
C GLU A 533 15.03 -5.21 12.10
N MET A 534 14.61 -6.41 12.48
CA MET A 534 14.36 -6.80 13.88
C MET A 534 15.16 -8.04 14.26
N MET A 535 16.30 -7.82 14.91
CA MET A 535 17.15 -8.89 15.45
C MET A 535 16.41 -9.75 16.49
N PRO A 536 16.81 -11.02 16.72
CA PRO A 536 16.18 -11.89 17.72
C PRO A 536 16.12 -11.30 19.14
N ARG A 537 17.16 -10.55 19.56
CA ARG A 537 17.15 -9.84 20.85
C ARG A 537 16.09 -8.74 20.92
N VAL A 538 15.92 -7.99 19.82
CA VAL A 538 14.93 -6.93 19.69
C VAL A 538 13.52 -7.52 19.79
N ARG A 539 13.29 -8.65 19.11
CA ARG A 539 12.02 -9.40 19.20
C ARG A 539 11.68 -9.73 20.64
N ARG A 540 12.62 -10.29 21.40
CA ARG A 540 12.40 -10.60 22.82
C ARG A 540 11.99 -9.36 23.61
N THR A 541 12.70 -8.24 23.45
CA THR A 541 12.39 -6.98 24.12
C THR A 541 10.99 -6.45 23.78
N VAL A 542 10.60 -6.43 22.50
CA VAL A 542 9.26 -5.92 22.11
C VAL A 542 8.12 -6.89 22.39
N THR A 543 8.42 -8.16 22.69
CA THR A 543 7.43 -9.17 23.09
C THR A 543 7.40 -9.46 24.59
N ASP A 544 8.20 -8.76 25.40
CA ASP A 544 8.26 -9.04 26.84
C ASP A 544 6.91 -8.78 27.51
N GLY A 545 6.29 -9.83 28.07
CA GLY A 545 4.94 -9.80 28.64
C GLY A 545 3.79 -10.05 27.65
N LEU A 546 4.06 -10.16 26.34
CA LEU A 546 3.03 -10.31 25.29
C LEU A 546 2.13 -11.51 25.53
N SER A 547 2.70 -12.68 25.86
CA SER A 547 1.92 -13.90 26.11
C SER A 547 0.94 -13.73 27.27
N SER A 548 1.34 -13.05 28.35
CA SER A 548 0.46 -12.79 29.51
C SER A 548 -0.66 -11.80 29.15
N ALA A 549 -0.36 -10.80 28.32
CA ALA A 549 -1.35 -9.85 27.83
C ALA A 549 -2.38 -10.54 26.91
N VAL A 550 -1.93 -11.42 26.00
CA VAL A 550 -2.79 -12.25 25.16
C VAL A 550 -3.66 -13.18 26.00
N ASP A 551 -3.07 -13.90 26.96
CA ASP A 551 -3.82 -14.80 27.84
C ASP A 551 -4.91 -14.09 28.63
N SER A 552 -4.61 -12.87 29.12
CA SER A 552 -5.56 -12.03 29.85
C SER A 552 -6.70 -11.55 28.94
N LEU A 553 -6.37 -11.08 27.73
CA LEU A 553 -7.37 -10.64 26.75
C LEU A 553 -8.30 -11.79 26.36
N VAL A 554 -7.76 -12.96 26.02
CA VAL A 554 -8.57 -14.12 25.65
C VAL A 554 -9.43 -14.58 26.83
N ALA A 555 -8.92 -14.49 28.06
CA ALA A 555 -9.71 -14.81 29.25
C ALA A 555 -10.95 -13.93 29.38
N ASP A 556 -10.84 -12.64 29.08
CA ASP A 556 -11.96 -11.71 29.13
C ASP A 556 -12.95 -11.95 27.98
N VAL A 557 -12.46 -12.19 26.77
CA VAL A 557 -13.29 -12.44 25.58
C VAL A 557 -14.13 -13.71 25.71
N VAL A 558 -13.55 -14.79 26.28
CA VAL A 558 -14.22 -16.07 26.48
C VAL A 558 -15.36 -16.00 27.50
N ARG A 559 -15.35 -15.03 28.44
CA ARG A 559 -16.40 -14.88 29.47
C ARG A 559 -17.77 -14.49 28.91
N GLY A 560 -17.85 -13.97 27.68
CA GLY A 560 -19.11 -13.74 26.97
C GLY A 560 -19.57 -12.28 26.90
N PRO A 561 -20.74 -12.00 26.29
CA PRO A 561 -21.11 -10.69 25.74
C PRO A 561 -21.75 -9.72 26.74
N SER A 562 -21.41 -9.77 28.03
CA SER A 562 -21.94 -8.76 28.96
C SER A 562 -21.32 -7.38 28.63
N PRO A 563 -22.04 -6.25 28.80
CA PRO A 563 -21.48 -4.92 28.52
C PRO A 563 -20.15 -4.65 29.24
N ILE A 564 -20.02 -5.12 30.49
CA ILE A 564 -18.78 -5.01 31.29
C ILE A 564 -17.66 -5.86 30.68
N ALA A 565 -17.97 -7.06 30.18
CA ALA A 565 -16.97 -7.93 29.55
C ALA A 565 -16.54 -7.39 28.18
N LEU A 566 -17.46 -6.79 27.42
CA LEU A 566 -17.15 -6.11 26.16
C LEU A 566 -16.21 -4.94 26.42
N GLU A 567 -16.54 -4.05 27.36
CA GLU A 567 -15.69 -2.93 27.76
C GLU A 567 -14.29 -3.39 28.20
N ARG A 568 -14.21 -4.44 29.04
CA ARG A 568 -12.92 -5.01 29.46
C ARG A 568 -12.11 -5.59 28.29
N SER A 569 -12.77 -6.31 27.39
CA SER A 569 -12.12 -6.91 26.22
C SER A 569 -11.62 -5.84 25.25
N THR A 570 -12.43 -4.79 25.01
CA THR A 570 -12.04 -3.62 24.21
C THR A 570 -10.85 -2.88 24.84
N ASN A 571 -10.91 -2.60 26.15
CA ASN A 571 -9.78 -1.98 26.86
C ASN A 571 -8.54 -2.87 26.85
N GLY A 572 -8.72 -4.20 26.96
CA GLY A 572 -7.66 -5.18 26.83
C GLY A 572 -7.02 -5.17 25.45
N LEU A 573 -7.81 -5.07 24.39
CA LEU A 573 -7.33 -4.96 23.00
C LEU A 573 -6.60 -3.64 22.77
N ILE A 574 -7.15 -2.50 23.24
CA ILE A 574 -6.49 -1.19 23.17
C ILE A 574 -5.14 -1.24 23.89
N LYS A 575 -5.11 -1.82 25.09
CA LYS A 575 -3.87 -1.99 25.86
C LYS A 575 -2.88 -2.90 25.15
N LEU A 576 -3.32 -4.02 24.59
CA LEU A 576 -2.46 -4.92 23.82
C LEU A 576 -1.83 -4.17 22.64
N ARG A 577 -2.64 -3.43 21.87
CA ARG A 577 -2.16 -2.63 20.74
C ARG A 577 -1.21 -1.51 21.17
N GLY A 578 -1.53 -0.80 22.25
CA GLY A 578 -0.72 0.30 22.75
C GLY A 578 0.59 -0.14 23.42
N SER A 579 0.64 -1.33 24.02
CA SER A 579 1.84 -1.84 24.73
C SER A 579 2.73 -2.72 23.87
N TYR A 580 2.21 -3.33 22.80
CA TYR A 580 2.92 -4.28 21.95
C TYR A 580 2.87 -3.91 20.46
N GLY A 581 2.63 -2.62 20.17
CA GLY A 581 2.54 -2.09 18.82
C GLY A 581 3.65 -2.56 17.87
N PRO A 582 4.95 -2.50 18.23
CA PRO A 582 6.03 -2.93 17.33
C PRO A 582 5.91 -4.40 16.89
N ALA A 583 5.58 -5.29 17.82
CA ALA A 583 5.39 -6.71 17.53
C ALA A 583 4.17 -6.94 16.64
N LEU A 584 3.06 -6.24 16.91
CA LEU A 584 1.84 -6.34 16.11
C LEU A 584 2.01 -5.77 14.69
N VAL A 585 2.74 -4.65 14.54
CA VAL A 585 3.08 -4.10 13.22
C VAL A 585 3.92 -5.11 12.45
N ALA A 586 5.02 -5.59 13.03
CA ALA A 586 5.87 -6.60 12.40
C ALA A 586 5.08 -7.87 12.00
N GLY A 587 4.22 -8.36 12.89
CA GLY A 587 3.33 -9.49 12.62
C GLY A 587 2.34 -9.21 11.49
N ARG A 588 1.72 -8.02 11.49
CA ARG A 588 0.84 -7.57 10.42
C ARG A 588 1.57 -7.54 9.08
N LEU A 589 2.74 -6.89 9.03
CA LEU A 589 3.53 -6.80 7.80
C LEU A 589 3.90 -8.19 7.28
N ALA A 590 4.30 -9.12 8.15
CA ALA A 590 4.62 -10.50 7.77
C ALA A 590 3.39 -11.26 7.26
N ARG A 591 2.23 -11.07 7.87
CA ARG A 591 0.97 -11.67 7.41
C ARG A 591 0.57 -11.14 6.04
N LEU A 592 0.57 -9.82 5.86
CA LEU A 592 0.26 -9.17 4.59
C LEU A 592 1.25 -9.57 3.51
N GLY A 593 2.55 -9.62 3.84
CA GLY A 593 3.58 -10.13 2.94
C GLY A 593 3.29 -11.56 2.48
N ARG A 594 2.85 -12.47 3.36
CA ARG A 594 2.48 -13.84 2.96
C ARG A 594 1.20 -13.91 2.12
N GLU A 595 0.18 -13.13 2.48
CA GLU A 595 -1.11 -13.07 1.76
C GLU A 595 -0.92 -12.55 0.33
N ASP A 596 -0.08 -11.54 0.20
CA ASP A 596 0.30 -11.00 -1.09
C ASP A 596 1.17 -12.07 -1.79
N GLY A 597 2.14 -12.71 -1.11
CA GLY A 597 3.00 -13.74 -1.71
C GLY A 597 4.42 -13.22 -1.95
N LEU A 598 4.89 -12.43 -1.00
CA LEU A 598 6.24 -11.94 -0.88
C LEU A 598 7.23 -13.12 -0.98
N ALA A 599 7.99 -13.17 -2.07
CA ALA A 599 8.99 -14.19 -2.31
C ALA A 599 10.34 -13.77 -1.73
N LEU A 600 11.10 -14.75 -1.23
CA LEU A 600 12.47 -14.57 -0.74
C LEU A 600 13.38 -14.23 -1.93
N ALA A 601 14.06 -13.09 -1.92
CA ALA A 601 15.22 -12.84 -2.77
C ALA A 601 16.50 -12.85 -1.90
N GLY A 602 17.67 -12.92 -2.55
CA GLY A 602 18.95 -12.84 -1.85
C GLY A 602 19.29 -11.38 -1.50
N PRO A 603 20.03 -11.09 -0.42
CA PRO A 603 20.23 -9.72 0.07
C PRO A 603 20.84 -8.74 -0.93
N ILE A 604 21.73 -9.22 -1.81
CA ILE A 604 22.32 -8.36 -2.86
C ILE A 604 21.31 -8.02 -3.94
N ALA A 605 20.51 -8.99 -4.39
CA ALA A 605 19.41 -8.67 -5.31
C ALA A 605 18.49 -7.66 -4.65
N GLU A 606 18.15 -7.87 -3.39
CA GLU A 606 17.25 -7.03 -2.63
C GLU A 606 17.75 -5.59 -2.43
N LEU A 607 19.00 -5.40 -1.99
CA LEU A 607 19.63 -4.08 -1.88
C LEU A 607 19.79 -3.41 -3.26
N ALA A 608 20.07 -4.18 -4.32
CA ALA A 608 20.22 -3.67 -5.67
C ALA A 608 18.89 -3.42 -6.40
N LEU A 609 17.81 -4.09 -6.00
CA LEU A 609 16.45 -3.92 -6.53
C LEU A 609 15.69 -2.78 -5.84
N GLY A 610 16.17 -2.37 -4.66
CA GLY A 610 15.63 -1.29 -3.86
C GLY A 610 14.22 -1.54 -3.30
N PRO A 611 13.66 -0.56 -2.59
CA PRO A 611 12.35 -0.66 -1.95
C PRO A 611 11.22 -0.82 -2.97
N PRO A 612 10.00 -1.16 -2.51
CA PRO A 612 8.82 -1.20 -3.36
C PRO A 612 8.59 0.13 -4.11
N THR A 613 8.07 0.05 -5.33
CA THR A 613 7.63 1.23 -6.10
C THR A 613 6.37 1.84 -5.46
N ASP A 614 6.07 3.10 -5.79
CA ASP A 614 4.92 3.89 -5.29
C ASP A 614 3.55 3.20 -5.33
N ASP A 615 3.39 2.11 -6.10
CA ASP A 615 2.14 1.34 -6.17
C ASP A 615 2.03 0.23 -5.08
N SER A 616 3.01 0.11 -4.17
CA SER A 616 2.99 -0.86 -3.06
C SER A 616 2.56 -0.22 -1.75
N TRP A 617 1.67 -0.88 -1.01
CA TRP A 617 1.21 -0.43 0.31
C TRP A 617 2.37 -0.22 1.31
N MET A 618 3.50 -0.90 1.16
CA MET A 618 4.66 -0.70 2.04
C MET A 618 5.47 0.56 1.71
N ALA A 619 5.42 1.06 0.48
CA ALA A 619 6.15 2.26 0.08
C ALA A 619 5.67 3.48 0.89
N ASP A 620 4.35 3.58 1.10
CA ASP A 620 3.72 4.66 1.85
C ASP A 620 4.10 4.67 3.35
N HIS A 621 4.47 3.51 3.92
CA HIS A 621 4.84 3.35 5.33
C HIS A 621 6.34 3.18 5.57
N ARG A 622 7.19 3.29 4.54
CA ARG A 622 8.62 2.97 4.63
C ARG A 622 9.34 3.70 5.76
N ASP A 623 9.13 5.01 5.87
CA ASP A 623 9.77 5.83 6.90
C ASP A 623 9.32 5.41 8.31
N ALA A 624 8.03 5.12 8.47
CA ALA A 624 7.50 4.67 9.76
C ALA A 624 8.02 3.28 10.15
N ILE A 625 8.17 2.37 9.18
CA ILE A 625 8.76 1.06 9.40
C ILE A 625 10.24 1.16 9.77
N ALA A 626 10.97 2.07 9.11
CA ALA A 626 12.37 2.38 9.44
C ALA A 626 12.52 2.88 10.88
N ASP A 627 11.67 3.84 11.30
CA ASP A 627 11.62 4.33 12.68
C ASP A 627 11.38 3.18 13.66
N ILE A 628 10.38 2.33 13.39
CA ILE A 628 10.02 1.21 14.27
C ILE A 628 11.21 0.24 14.41
N CYS A 629 11.89 -0.11 13.33
CA CYS A 629 13.05 -1.02 13.37
C CYS A 629 14.22 -0.41 14.16
N TRP A 630 14.57 0.85 13.86
CA TRP A 630 15.65 1.55 14.54
C TRP A 630 15.35 1.73 16.03
N TYR A 631 14.22 2.35 16.38
CA TYR A 631 13.91 2.64 17.77
C TYR A 631 13.59 1.40 18.61
N SER A 632 13.15 0.28 18.00
CA SER A 632 13.10 -1.01 18.70
C SER A 632 14.50 -1.50 19.09
N THR A 633 15.49 -1.26 18.23
CA THR A 633 16.88 -1.61 18.51
C THR A 633 17.51 -0.68 19.53
N GLU A 634 17.25 0.63 19.45
CA GLU A 634 17.64 1.59 20.50
C GLU A 634 17.04 1.22 21.85
N LEU A 635 15.74 0.87 21.88
CA LEU A 635 15.08 0.48 23.13
C LEU A 635 15.73 -0.77 23.73
N THR A 636 16.13 -1.72 22.88
CA THR A 636 16.85 -2.92 23.33
C THR A 636 18.22 -2.59 23.91
N ALA A 637 18.95 -1.63 23.32
CA ALA A 637 20.21 -1.14 23.86
C ALA A 637 20.00 -0.42 25.19
N ALA A 638 19.05 0.52 25.25
CA ALA A 638 18.70 1.25 26.46
C ALA A 638 18.24 0.33 27.59
N HIS A 639 17.43 -0.69 27.30
CA HIS A 639 16.97 -1.67 28.29
C HIS A 639 18.10 -2.57 28.81
N THR A 640 19.18 -2.76 28.05
CA THR A 640 20.37 -3.47 28.54
C THR A 640 21.10 -2.64 29.61
N ASP A 641 21.14 -1.32 29.44
CA ASP A 641 21.79 -0.38 30.37
C ASP A 641 20.88 0.08 31.52
N ASP A 642 19.56 -0.01 31.34
CA ASP A 642 18.51 0.41 32.27
C ASP A 642 17.31 -0.57 32.25
N PRO A 643 17.45 -1.79 32.81
CA PRO A 643 16.40 -2.80 32.76
C PRO A 643 15.11 -2.42 33.50
N GLY A 644 15.21 -1.53 34.49
CA GLY A 644 14.07 -1.01 35.24
C GLY A 644 13.33 0.14 34.55
N GLU A 645 13.86 0.62 33.42
CA GLU A 645 13.37 1.79 32.69
C GLU A 645 13.19 3.01 33.59
N GLU A 646 14.11 3.21 34.54
CA GLU A 646 14.00 4.29 35.50
C GLU A 646 14.32 5.63 34.85
N ARG A 647 15.18 5.63 33.82
CA ARG A 647 15.61 6.84 33.10
C ARG A 647 14.50 7.36 32.19
N ASP A 648 14.29 8.67 32.24
CA ASP A 648 13.26 9.35 31.44
C ASP A 648 13.50 9.21 29.92
N ALA A 649 14.76 9.08 29.49
CA ALA A 649 15.11 8.81 28.09
C ALA A 649 14.58 7.46 27.62
N THR A 650 14.73 6.39 28.40
CA THR A 650 14.23 5.03 28.09
C THR A 650 12.71 5.04 27.99
N LYS A 651 12.02 5.71 28.94
CA LYS A 651 10.56 5.85 28.94
C LYS A 651 10.06 6.63 27.72
N SER A 652 10.73 7.73 27.38
CA SER A 652 10.36 8.59 26.24
C SER A 652 10.53 7.85 24.92
N LEU A 653 11.65 7.13 24.76
CA LEU A 653 11.91 6.26 23.61
C LEU A 653 10.85 5.17 23.46
N ARG A 654 10.51 4.47 24.56
CA ARG A 654 9.43 3.46 24.56
C ARG A 654 8.09 4.09 24.17
N ALA A 655 7.73 5.24 24.77
CA ALA A 655 6.48 5.93 24.47
C ALA A 655 6.39 6.33 22.98
N TYR A 656 7.46 6.90 22.43
CA TYR A 656 7.55 7.26 21.01
C TYR A 656 7.39 6.03 20.11
N LEU A 657 8.15 4.96 20.37
CA LEU A 657 8.09 3.72 19.59
C LEU A 657 6.69 3.10 19.60
N LEU A 658 6.05 3.02 20.77
CA LEU A 658 4.71 2.46 20.92
C LEU A 658 3.67 3.30 20.16
N TRP A 659 3.76 4.62 20.28
CA TRP A 659 2.88 5.54 19.58
C TRP A 659 3.05 5.44 18.06
N ARG A 660 4.30 5.46 17.56
CA ARG A 660 4.63 5.35 16.13
C ARG A 660 4.11 4.04 15.56
N SER A 661 4.28 2.94 16.29
CA SER A 661 3.79 1.62 15.90
C SER A 661 2.27 1.56 15.85
N LEU A 662 1.57 2.09 16.86
CA LEU A 662 0.11 2.12 16.90
C LEU A 662 -0.45 2.89 15.70
N ARG A 663 0.11 4.07 15.39
CA ARG A 663 -0.34 4.89 14.26
C ARG A 663 -0.07 4.23 12.91
N THR A 664 1.06 3.53 12.78
CA THR A 664 1.37 2.75 11.57
C THR A 664 0.37 1.60 11.42
N LEU A 665 0.04 0.90 12.51
CA LEU A 665 -0.98 -0.15 12.50
C LEU A 665 -2.36 0.39 12.07
N GLU A 666 -2.78 1.53 12.60
CA GLU A 666 -4.04 2.21 12.23
C GLU A 666 -4.04 2.74 10.79
N ALA A 667 -2.88 3.14 10.26
CA ALA A 667 -2.75 3.57 8.87
C ALA A 667 -2.93 2.39 7.91
N ILE A 668 -2.22 1.28 8.17
CA ILE A 668 -2.34 0.03 7.40
C ILE A 668 -3.79 -0.51 7.42
N GLU A 669 -4.49 -0.40 8.56
CA GLU A 669 -5.87 -0.84 8.67
C GLU A 669 -6.82 0.02 7.81
N ARG A 670 -6.69 1.35 7.85
CA ARG A 670 -7.54 2.28 7.07
C ARG A 670 -7.35 2.18 5.57
N GLU A 671 -6.18 1.76 5.10
CA GLU A 671 -5.91 1.61 3.67
C GLU A 671 -6.49 0.32 3.07
N ARG A 672 -6.82 -0.66 3.93
CA ARG A 672 -7.42 -1.93 3.52
C ARG A 672 -8.93 -2.00 3.77
N GLU A 673 -9.47 -1.13 4.61
CA GLU A 673 -10.91 -0.85 4.74
C GLU A 673 -11.41 0.03 3.58
#